data_AF-A0AB34IXC0-F1
#
_entry.id   AF-A0AB34IXC0-F1
#
_cell.length_a   1.000
_cell.length_b   1.000
_cell.length_c   1.000
_cell.angle_alpha   90.00
_cell.angle_beta   90.00
_cell.angle_gamma   90.00
#
_symmetry.space_group_name_H-M   'P 1'
#
loop_
_entity.id
_entity.type
_entity.pdbx_description
1 polymer ?
#
loop_
_entity_poly.entity_id
_entity_poly.type
_entity_poly.pdbx_seq_one_letter_code
_entity_poly.pdbx_strand_id
1 'polypeptide(L)'
;MQTTHSAADCADHWLPAPMALALLAPAPAWTTISQSTYGATLAGLREMQHHNRSYPIHQTLGFLWTLPEDANDLRGLGGGIAYAWDPELCSALIPKFREDIIFFNLVACEDLRAALSRSMASWAAQHEFINFVDVTEECAKLQGDAMDDSCPLVELWITRKPASQATNADVAASALPITRRVPDSTNSKFRYTNGLSPYYINSNGDKVDTSVFETYRGKIEFGIDGLCWYLDATFCSYFHQMKAFADAQTIRFVLQLIIFVLWGTAGILIVYQIASAVRIQCDRHESKSCRTRCRKSLEELASWSLLGTALRVVLIVSPSLFYVNIFLPCWECYDFEASALHEVGHILGLGHPDRANEEQAAVCSSCGCCGPADVEHNLYSVASSAANVSDACVHTFDYVFQGLPPGTPSDDLVQGVRQAIMISFTQFNSQPCLAPDDLEALNTLYPTCGPVISDFPSCYPVRHNIGWVRVMIYVLLPGLAAMIFMLCIGSYFQKEAAHRLNSARNLLHKKSIFVRQAHEEGELHRMRAEQALATLQAHRETEEARVEMEVQERMIRLSMCDSFSGAEVATMEPSASGAGVVLHQHAAPLAAPSDSPAPPPVEQRNPLMESCSSSLSSHSLRPPRGYAQEPSQAAPRPAPPPYYNPERNSEESGWLARLGLSSKRV
;
A
#
# COMPACT_ATOMS: atom_id res chain seq x y z
N MET A 1 -1.01 -26.49 -52.77
CA MET A 1 -2.18 -25.65 -52.48
C MET A 1 -1.67 -24.36 -51.89
N GLN A 2 -1.60 -23.34 -52.74
CA GLN A 2 -1.21 -21.95 -52.47
C GLN A 2 -2.48 -21.10 -52.41
N THR A 3 -2.52 -20.15 -51.46
CA THR A 3 -3.25 -18.85 -51.55
C THR A 3 -2.63 -17.97 -50.44
N THR A 4 -1.77 -16.98 -50.66
CA THR A 4 -1.86 -15.67 -51.33
C THR A 4 -2.91 -14.71 -50.74
N HIS A 5 -2.45 -13.74 -49.93
CA HIS A 5 -2.90 -12.34 -49.88
C HIS A 5 -1.64 -11.53 -49.48
N SER A 6 -0.99 -10.70 -50.31
CA SER A 6 -1.40 -9.49 -51.04
C SER A 6 -1.66 -8.27 -50.14
N ALA A 7 -0.59 -7.54 -49.80
CA ALA A 7 -0.57 -6.09 -49.61
C ALA A 7 0.86 -5.64 -49.98
N ALA A 8 1.14 -5.19 -51.21
CA ALA A 8 0.81 -3.89 -51.80
C ALA A 8 1.48 -2.71 -51.05
N ASP A 9 2.77 -2.53 -51.34
CA ASP A 9 3.43 -1.29 -51.75
C ASP A 9 2.91 0.04 -51.16
N CYS A 10 3.64 0.56 -50.19
CA CYS A 10 3.96 1.99 -50.11
C CYS A 10 5.47 2.13 -49.94
N ALA A 11 6.09 2.57 -51.01
CA ALA A 11 7.52 2.73 -51.19
C ALA A 11 8.05 4.03 -50.55
N ASP A 12 9.28 3.93 -50.06
CA ASP A 12 10.37 4.87 -50.23
C ASP A 12 10.28 6.29 -49.65
N HIS A 13 10.69 6.40 -48.38
CA HIS A 13 11.66 7.42 -47.98
C HIS A 13 12.59 6.86 -46.90
N TRP A 14 13.63 6.14 -47.33
CA TRP A 14 14.83 5.90 -46.53
C TRP A 14 15.59 7.23 -46.38
N LEU A 15 15.41 7.90 -45.24
CA LEU A 15 16.46 8.76 -44.71
C LEU A 15 17.57 7.83 -44.21
N PRO A 16 18.85 8.04 -44.59
CA PRO A 16 19.94 7.37 -43.90
C PRO A 16 19.92 7.88 -42.47
N ALA A 17 19.44 7.04 -41.55
CA ALA A 17 19.71 7.25 -40.14
C ALA A 17 21.23 7.38 -40.03
N PRO A 18 21.78 8.52 -39.56
CA PRO A 18 23.18 8.55 -39.24
C PRO A 18 23.38 7.43 -38.24
N MET A 19 24.19 6.45 -38.65
CA MET A 19 24.78 5.45 -37.78
C MET A 19 25.71 6.23 -36.85
N ALA A 20 25.10 7.00 -35.95
CA ALA A 20 25.76 7.48 -34.77
C ALA A 20 26.12 6.20 -34.03
N LEU A 21 27.35 5.73 -34.23
CA LEU A 21 28.11 5.19 -33.12
C LEU A 21 28.01 6.27 -32.04
N ALA A 22 26.92 6.24 -31.27
CA ALA A 22 26.95 6.75 -29.93
C ALA A 22 28.12 6.00 -29.32
N LEU A 23 29.24 6.71 -29.15
CA LEU A 23 30.26 6.36 -28.20
C LEU A 23 29.51 6.33 -26.87
N LEU A 24 28.84 5.21 -26.60
CA LEU A 24 28.20 4.93 -25.33
C LEU A 24 29.35 5.06 -24.35
N ALA A 25 29.28 6.11 -23.53
CA ALA A 25 30.24 6.30 -22.48
C ALA A 25 30.31 4.98 -21.71
N PRO A 26 31.52 4.48 -21.39
CA PRO A 26 31.68 3.25 -20.65
C PRO A 26 30.82 3.32 -19.39
N ALA A 27 29.80 2.48 -19.34
CA ALA A 27 28.87 2.43 -18.24
C ALA A 27 29.59 1.72 -17.07
N PRO A 28 29.61 2.31 -15.86
CA PRO A 28 30.22 1.71 -14.66
C PRO A 28 29.67 0.31 -14.32
N ALA A 29 30.45 -0.53 -13.63
CA ALA A 29 29.98 -1.79 -13.06
C ALA A 29 30.08 -1.74 -11.52
N TRP A 30 31.26 -1.95 -10.93
CA TRP A 30 31.51 -1.86 -9.49
C TRP A 30 32.69 -0.94 -9.17
N THR A 31 32.85 -0.57 -7.89
CA THR A 31 33.99 0.21 -7.39
C THR A 31 34.31 -0.17 -5.94
N THR A 32 35.54 0.09 -5.49
CA THR A 32 35.96 -0.07 -4.09
C THR A 32 35.85 1.25 -3.32
N ILE A 33 35.80 1.18 -1.99
CA ILE A 33 35.95 2.36 -1.13
C ILE A 33 37.31 3.03 -1.35
N SER A 34 38.38 2.25 -1.56
CA SER A 34 39.71 2.79 -1.91
C SER A 34 39.66 3.70 -3.14
N GLN A 35 38.90 3.32 -4.17
CA GLN A 35 38.73 4.11 -5.40
C GLN A 35 37.76 5.27 -5.19
N SER A 36 36.52 4.97 -4.77
CA SER A 36 35.45 5.96 -4.71
C SER A 36 35.67 7.01 -3.62
N THR A 37 36.27 6.65 -2.50
CA THR A 37 36.45 7.57 -1.37
C THR A 37 37.86 8.14 -1.32
N TYR A 38 38.88 7.32 -1.58
CA TYR A 38 40.29 7.70 -1.35
C TYR A 38 41.11 7.90 -2.62
N GLY A 39 40.50 7.73 -3.79
CA GLY A 39 41.11 8.01 -5.08
C GLY A 39 42.27 7.09 -5.46
N ALA A 40 42.26 5.84 -4.99
CA ALA A 40 43.07 4.80 -5.62
C ALA A 40 42.68 4.68 -7.11
N THR A 41 43.67 4.52 -7.98
CA THR A 41 43.44 4.36 -9.42
C THR A 41 43.68 2.93 -9.84
N LEU A 42 43.01 2.48 -10.92
CA LEU A 42 43.18 1.11 -11.44
C LEU A 42 44.65 0.78 -11.73
N ALA A 43 45.34 1.69 -12.40
CA ALA A 43 46.76 1.55 -12.72
C ALA A 43 47.61 1.42 -11.45
N GLY A 44 47.27 2.16 -10.39
CA GLY A 44 47.96 2.07 -9.11
C GLY A 44 47.77 0.73 -8.41
N LEU A 45 46.54 0.23 -8.40
CA LEU A 45 46.22 -1.08 -7.81
C LEU A 45 46.91 -2.23 -8.56
N ARG A 46 46.98 -2.16 -9.90
CA ARG A 46 47.77 -3.09 -10.71
C ARG A 46 49.26 -3.02 -10.40
N GLU A 47 49.85 -1.83 -10.42
CA GLU A 47 51.28 -1.64 -10.11
C GLU A 47 51.64 -2.16 -8.70
N MET A 48 50.72 -2.02 -7.75
CA MET A 48 50.88 -2.57 -6.40
C MET A 48 50.87 -4.10 -6.37
N GLN A 49 49.95 -4.75 -7.08
CA GLN A 49 49.91 -6.21 -7.16
C GLN A 49 51.16 -6.79 -7.84
N HIS A 50 51.77 -6.03 -8.75
CA HIS A 50 53.04 -6.37 -9.40
C HIS A 50 54.28 -5.98 -8.58
N HIS A 51 54.13 -5.45 -7.37
CA HIS A 51 55.23 -5.03 -6.50
C HIS A 51 56.15 -3.96 -7.09
N ASN A 52 55.67 -3.18 -8.07
CA ASN A 52 56.50 -2.26 -8.84
C ASN A 52 56.71 -0.92 -8.15
N ARG A 53 55.78 -0.49 -7.28
CA ARG A 53 55.79 0.88 -6.74
C ARG A 53 55.10 0.97 -5.38
N SER A 54 55.61 1.87 -4.54
CA SER A 54 54.93 2.31 -3.31
C SER A 54 53.96 3.44 -3.63
N TYR A 55 52.75 3.34 -3.10
CA TYR A 55 51.72 4.36 -3.16
C TYR A 55 51.51 5.01 -1.79
N PRO A 56 50.95 6.24 -1.73
CA PRO A 56 50.43 6.78 -0.49
C PRO A 56 49.44 5.80 0.15
N ILE A 57 49.52 5.60 1.46
CA ILE A 57 48.73 4.56 2.16
C ILE A 57 47.22 4.63 1.88
N HIS A 58 46.65 5.83 1.70
CA HIS A 58 45.23 6.00 1.40
C HIS A 58 44.84 5.57 -0.03
N GLN A 59 45.79 5.53 -0.97
CA GLN A 59 45.60 5.06 -2.35
C GLN A 59 45.90 3.56 -2.49
N THR A 60 46.24 2.88 -1.40
CA THR A 60 46.51 1.44 -1.43
C THR A 60 45.22 0.62 -1.49
N LEU A 61 45.32 -0.60 -2.02
CA LEU A 61 44.29 -1.61 -1.86
C LEU A 61 44.19 -2.01 -0.38
N GLY A 62 43.29 -1.35 0.34
CA GLY A 62 43.06 -1.51 1.77
C GLY A 62 41.58 -1.33 2.10
N PHE A 63 41.26 -1.06 3.36
CA PHE A 63 39.88 -1.05 3.89
C PHE A 63 39.20 -2.42 3.74
N LEU A 64 40.02 -3.48 3.77
CA LEU A 64 39.61 -4.88 3.67
C LEU A 64 39.88 -5.60 4.99
N TRP A 65 39.18 -6.72 5.19
CA TRP A 65 39.45 -7.64 6.29
C TRP A 65 40.66 -8.50 5.98
N THR A 66 41.61 -8.60 6.92
CA THR A 66 42.82 -9.42 6.74
C THR A 66 42.52 -10.91 6.90
N LEU A 67 43.18 -11.75 6.10
CA LEU A 67 43.30 -13.17 6.38
C LEU A 67 44.31 -13.38 7.53
N PRO A 68 44.04 -14.24 8.53
CA PRO A 68 45.02 -14.58 9.56
C PRO A 68 46.22 -15.33 8.98
N GLU A 69 47.37 -15.23 9.66
CA GLU A 69 48.58 -15.99 9.28
C GLU A 69 48.50 -17.46 9.72
N ASP A 70 47.96 -17.70 10.90
CA ASP A 70 47.83 -19.03 11.51
C ASP A 70 46.35 -19.38 11.71
N ALA A 71 46.01 -20.67 11.59
CA ALA A 71 44.65 -21.15 11.83
C ALA A 71 44.12 -20.94 13.27
N ASN A 72 45.00 -20.58 14.21
CA ASN A 72 44.63 -20.26 15.60
C ASN A 72 44.45 -18.74 15.82
N ASP A 73 44.78 -17.90 14.83
CA ASP A 73 44.62 -16.47 14.91
C ASP A 73 43.19 -16.10 14.47
N LEU A 74 42.39 -15.65 15.43
CA LEU A 74 40.98 -15.31 15.23
C LEU A 74 40.79 -13.89 14.67
N ARG A 75 41.86 -13.16 14.35
CA ARG A 75 41.76 -11.79 13.84
C ARG A 75 41.27 -11.76 12.40
N GLY A 76 40.47 -10.74 12.07
CA GLY A 76 40.01 -10.51 10.70
C GLY A 76 39.08 -11.64 10.26
N LEU A 77 39.41 -12.31 9.15
CA LEU A 77 38.59 -13.40 8.62
C LEU A 77 38.76 -14.74 9.39
N GLY A 78 39.68 -14.81 10.34
CA GLY A 78 40.12 -16.04 11.03
C GLY A 78 39.21 -16.65 12.09
N GLY A 79 38.03 -16.09 12.30
CA GLY A 79 36.92 -16.70 13.06
C GLY A 79 35.55 -16.40 12.45
N GLY A 80 35.53 -15.78 11.27
CA GLY A 80 34.41 -14.99 10.79
C GLY A 80 34.34 -13.61 11.46
N ILE A 81 33.59 -12.70 10.84
CA ILE A 81 33.33 -11.36 11.35
C ILE A 81 32.25 -11.45 12.43
N ALA A 82 32.64 -11.21 13.68
CA ALA A 82 31.73 -11.28 14.81
C ALA A 82 30.86 -10.02 14.88
N TYR A 83 29.53 -10.18 14.87
CA TYR A 83 28.59 -9.06 14.94
C TYR A 83 27.68 -9.14 16.17
N ALA A 84 27.28 -7.99 16.69
CA ALA A 84 26.25 -7.92 17.72
C ALA A 84 25.18 -6.89 17.37
N TRP A 85 23.96 -7.21 17.81
CA TRP A 85 22.76 -6.43 17.61
C TRP A 85 22.46 -5.56 18.82
N ASP A 86 22.38 -4.25 18.63
CA ASP A 86 21.98 -3.30 19.66
C ASP A 86 20.56 -3.62 20.19
N PRO A 87 20.38 -3.86 21.51
CA PRO A 87 19.10 -4.24 22.09
C PRO A 87 18.02 -3.16 21.91
N GLU A 88 18.40 -1.89 21.79
CA GLU A 88 17.46 -0.79 21.57
C GLU A 88 16.99 -0.69 20.11
N LEU A 89 17.77 -1.22 19.15
CA LEU A 89 17.51 -1.06 17.72
C LEU A 89 16.12 -1.54 17.32
N CYS A 90 15.70 -2.72 17.75
CA CYS A 90 14.39 -3.27 17.39
C CYS A 90 13.24 -2.38 17.89
N SER A 91 13.32 -1.91 19.14
CA SER A 91 12.30 -1.03 19.72
C SER A 91 12.18 0.31 18.98
N ALA A 92 13.30 0.79 18.41
CA ALA A 92 13.35 2.02 17.63
C ALA A 92 12.88 1.81 16.18
N LEU A 93 13.17 0.64 15.60
CA LEU A 93 12.96 0.36 14.18
C LEU A 93 11.56 -0.21 13.87
N ILE A 94 11.01 -1.10 14.71
CA ILE A 94 9.69 -1.72 14.49
C ILE A 94 8.59 -0.67 14.23
N PRO A 95 8.47 0.43 14.99
CA PRO A 95 7.45 1.46 14.73
C PRO A 95 7.58 2.19 13.38
N LYS A 96 8.71 2.01 12.68
CA LYS A 96 9.00 2.61 11.37
C LYS A 96 8.58 1.70 10.22
N PHE A 97 8.24 0.44 10.50
CA PHE A 97 7.68 -0.45 9.49
C PHE A 97 6.24 -0.05 9.18
N ARG A 98 5.96 0.15 7.90
CA ARG A 98 4.62 0.52 7.42
C ARG A 98 3.82 -0.71 7.00
N GLU A 99 4.14 -1.87 7.53
CA GLU A 99 3.52 -3.16 7.17
C GLU A 99 2.48 -3.65 8.19
N ASP A 100 2.40 -3.00 9.35
CA ASP A 100 1.49 -3.39 10.40
C ASP A 100 0.02 -3.32 9.97
N ILE A 101 -0.74 -4.25 10.53
CA ILE A 101 -2.19 -4.27 10.41
C ILE A 101 -2.76 -3.58 11.63
N ILE A 102 -3.94 -2.98 11.49
CA ILE A 102 -4.70 -2.49 12.64
C ILE A 102 -4.74 -3.60 13.72
N PHE A 103 -4.14 -3.31 14.88
CA PHE A 103 -4.03 -4.18 16.06
C PHE A 103 -2.96 -5.29 16.05
N PHE A 104 -2.18 -5.48 14.98
CA PHE A 104 -1.17 -6.54 14.91
C PHE A 104 0.12 -6.06 14.23
N ASN A 105 1.24 -6.22 14.94
CA ASN A 105 2.56 -6.05 14.35
C ASN A 105 2.88 -7.29 13.54
N LEU A 106 3.13 -7.12 12.24
CA LEU A 106 3.51 -8.23 11.36
C LEU A 106 5.01 -8.48 11.35
N VAL A 107 5.79 -7.51 11.79
CA VAL A 107 7.25 -7.56 11.83
C VAL A 107 7.68 -7.60 13.29
N ALA A 108 8.38 -8.67 13.67
CA ALA A 108 8.98 -8.84 14.98
C ALA A 108 10.50 -8.56 14.92
N CYS A 109 11.13 -8.46 16.10
CA CYS A 109 12.58 -8.24 16.18
C CYS A 109 13.36 -9.42 15.59
N GLU A 110 12.86 -10.64 15.78
CA GLU A 110 13.43 -11.86 15.22
C GLU A 110 13.46 -11.83 13.69
N ASP A 111 12.44 -11.26 13.05
CA ASP A 111 12.37 -11.15 11.58
C ASP A 111 13.46 -10.20 11.06
N LEU A 112 13.71 -9.09 11.76
CA LEU A 112 14.76 -8.13 11.42
C LEU A 112 16.16 -8.73 11.60
N ARG A 113 16.40 -9.43 12.72
CA ARG A 113 17.66 -10.15 12.95
C ARG A 113 17.87 -11.24 11.91
N ALA A 114 16.83 -11.98 11.56
CA ALA A 114 16.88 -12.99 10.52
C ALA A 114 17.17 -12.38 9.13
N ALA A 115 16.57 -11.24 8.78
CA ALA A 115 16.83 -10.55 7.53
C ALA A 115 18.27 -10.05 7.41
N LEU A 116 18.83 -9.46 8.48
CA LEU A 116 20.24 -9.10 8.51
C LEU A 116 21.15 -10.33 8.41
N SER A 117 20.85 -11.39 9.16
CA SER A 117 21.62 -12.64 9.12
C SER A 117 21.63 -13.26 7.72
N ARG A 118 20.50 -13.24 6.99
CA ARG A 118 20.44 -13.67 5.59
C ARG A 118 21.21 -12.77 4.63
N SER A 119 21.21 -11.47 4.90
CA SER A 119 22.01 -10.50 4.14
C SER A 119 23.50 -10.82 4.25
N MET A 120 23.98 -11.06 5.48
CA MET A 120 25.34 -11.53 5.75
C MET A 120 25.64 -12.90 5.13
N ALA A 121 24.70 -13.84 5.25
CA ALA A 121 24.83 -15.18 4.68
C ALA A 121 24.92 -15.16 3.14
N SER A 122 24.27 -14.19 2.48
CA SER A 122 24.34 -14.03 1.02
C SER A 122 25.75 -13.71 0.56
N TRP A 123 26.49 -12.87 1.30
CA TRP A 123 27.91 -12.60 1.04
C TRP A 123 28.80 -13.79 1.42
N ALA A 124 28.57 -14.40 2.59
CA ALA A 124 29.35 -15.54 3.07
C ALA A 124 29.23 -16.77 2.16
N ALA A 125 28.05 -17.02 1.58
CA ALA A 125 27.84 -18.13 0.65
C ALA A 125 28.66 -18.03 -0.64
N GLN A 126 29.21 -16.85 -0.95
CA GLN A 126 29.98 -16.59 -2.16
C GLN A 126 31.50 -16.70 -1.97
N HIS A 127 31.99 -16.82 -0.74
CA HIS A 127 33.42 -16.74 -0.47
C HIS A 127 33.87 -17.58 0.73
N GLU A 128 34.95 -18.36 0.60
CA GLU A 128 35.37 -19.38 1.57
C GLU A 128 35.69 -18.80 2.95
N PHE A 129 36.39 -17.67 2.97
CA PHE A 129 36.91 -17.07 4.19
C PHE A 129 35.99 -16.01 4.80
N ILE A 130 34.90 -15.64 4.12
CA ILE A 130 33.97 -14.65 4.64
C ILE A 130 32.85 -15.40 5.35
N ASN A 131 32.77 -15.22 6.66
CA ASN A 131 31.71 -15.75 7.48
C ASN A 131 31.29 -14.70 8.50
N PHE A 132 30.07 -14.78 9.00
CA PHE A 132 29.55 -13.85 10.02
C PHE A 132 29.04 -14.66 11.21
N VAL A 133 29.37 -14.21 12.42
CA VAL A 133 29.01 -14.90 13.65
C VAL A 133 28.24 -13.94 14.56
N ASP A 134 27.00 -14.29 14.89
CA ASP A 134 26.21 -13.53 15.87
C ASP A 134 26.76 -13.79 17.28
N VAL A 135 27.29 -12.76 17.92
CA VAL A 135 27.78 -12.79 19.32
C VAL A 135 26.93 -11.93 20.26
N THR A 136 25.71 -11.58 19.84
CA THR A 136 24.80 -10.71 20.61
C THR A 136 24.52 -11.29 22.00
N GLU A 137 24.26 -12.59 22.11
CA GLU A 137 23.93 -13.20 23.41
C GLU A 137 25.16 -13.31 24.32
N GLU A 138 26.33 -13.57 23.76
CA GLU A 138 27.61 -13.62 24.45
C GLU A 138 27.94 -12.25 25.03
N CYS A 139 27.78 -11.19 24.24
CA CYS A 139 27.98 -9.82 24.70
C CYS A 139 26.97 -9.43 25.78
N ALA A 140 25.69 -9.79 25.63
CA ALA A 140 24.67 -9.54 26.64
C ALA A 140 25.01 -10.25 27.97
N LYS A 141 25.59 -11.46 27.93
CA LYS A 141 26.06 -12.18 29.12
C LYS A 141 27.28 -11.51 29.76
N LEU A 142 28.18 -10.93 28.97
CA LEU A 142 29.40 -10.28 29.47
C LEU A 142 29.14 -8.89 30.06
N GLN A 143 28.27 -8.09 29.44
CA GLN A 143 28.03 -6.69 29.80
C GLN A 143 26.70 -6.44 30.52
N GLY A 144 25.77 -7.40 30.49
CA GLY A 144 24.41 -7.23 31.03
C GLY A 144 23.56 -6.29 30.18
N ASP A 145 22.68 -5.52 30.85
CA ASP A 145 21.74 -4.61 30.18
C ASP A 145 22.42 -3.39 29.52
N ALA A 146 23.68 -3.11 29.84
CA ALA A 146 24.46 -2.00 29.31
C ALA A 146 25.31 -2.42 28.08
N MET A 147 24.78 -3.32 27.25
CA MET A 147 25.49 -3.81 26.07
C MET A 147 25.64 -2.70 25.03
N ASP A 148 26.88 -2.41 24.64
CA ASP A 148 27.24 -1.39 23.66
C ASP A 148 28.33 -1.88 22.69
N ASP A 149 28.83 -0.99 21.84
CA ASP A 149 29.90 -1.29 20.86
C ASP A 149 31.28 -1.54 21.51
N SER A 150 31.38 -1.44 22.84
CA SER A 150 32.60 -1.72 23.59
C SER A 150 32.79 -3.21 23.90
N CYS A 151 31.82 -4.07 23.60
CA CYS A 151 31.97 -5.52 23.79
C CYS A 151 33.24 -6.02 23.06
N PRO A 152 34.16 -6.73 23.74
CA PRO A 152 35.43 -7.13 23.16
C PRO A 152 35.29 -8.17 22.05
N LEU A 153 34.18 -8.93 22.05
CA LEU A 153 33.88 -9.93 21.02
C LEU A 153 33.32 -9.31 19.74
N VAL A 154 32.87 -8.05 19.78
CA VAL A 154 32.23 -7.41 18.63
C VAL A 154 33.28 -6.82 17.70
N GLU A 155 33.18 -7.22 16.44
CA GLU A 155 33.86 -6.56 15.34
C GLU A 155 32.87 -5.66 14.58
N LEU A 156 31.62 -6.10 14.41
CA LEU A 156 30.57 -5.36 13.71
C LEU A 156 29.38 -5.04 14.61
N TRP A 157 29.16 -3.76 14.90
CA TRP A 157 28.02 -3.32 15.73
C TRP A 157 26.84 -2.86 14.87
N ILE A 158 25.67 -3.47 15.08
CA ILE A 158 24.45 -3.14 14.35
C ILE A 158 23.56 -2.27 15.23
N THR A 159 23.30 -1.03 14.81
CA THR A 159 22.62 -0.04 15.65
C THR A 159 21.74 0.90 14.84
N ARG A 160 21.13 1.87 15.53
CA ARG A 160 20.35 2.95 14.93
C ARG A 160 21.24 4.16 14.68
N LYS A 161 20.97 4.87 13.59
CA LYS A 161 21.62 6.16 13.33
C LYS A 161 21.21 7.19 14.37
N PRO A 162 22.15 7.92 15.01
CA PRO A 162 21.82 8.95 15.98
C PRO A 162 21.12 10.13 15.30
N ALA A 163 20.08 10.68 15.96
CA ALA A 163 19.26 11.78 15.42
C ALA A 163 20.08 13.03 15.00
N SER A 164 21.22 13.27 15.66
CA SER A 164 22.11 14.39 15.34
C SER A 164 22.81 14.26 13.97
N GLN A 165 22.87 13.06 13.41
CA GLN A 165 23.46 12.77 12.10
C GLN A 165 22.40 12.57 11.00
N ALA A 166 21.12 12.78 11.32
CA ALA A 166 20.01 12.66 10.37
C ALA A 166 19.89 13.86 9.40
N THR A 167 20.84 14.81 9.41
CA THR A 167 20.78 16.01 8.56
C THR A 167 20.90 15.71 7.07
N ASN A 168 21.48 14.57 6.71
CA ASN A 168 21.44 14.04 5.35
C ASN A 168 20.27 13.03 5.29
N ALA A 169 19.05 13.56 5.14
CA ALA A 169 17.80 12.79 5.12
C ALA A 169 17.73 11.71 4.02
N ASP A 170 18.72 11.68 3.12
CA ASP A 170 18.75 10.82 1.94
C ASP A 170 19.44 9.46 2.18
N VAL A 171 20.04 9.24 3.36
CA VAL A 171 20.78 8.00 3.65
C VAL A 171 20.01 7.17 4.68
N ALA A 172 19.26 6.18 4.19
CA ALA A 172 18.38 5.33 4.99
C ALA A 172 19.14 4.39 5.93
N ALA A 173 20.26 3.84 5.48
CA ALA A 173 21.21 3.08 6.28
C ALA A 173 22.63 3.52 5.92
N SER A 174 23.59 3.27 6.81
CA SER A 174 24.99 3.56 6.54
C SER A 174 25.92 2.60 7.25
N ALA A 175 26.92 2.11 6.54
CA ALA A 175 28.02 1.34 7.03
C ALA A 175 29.26 2.22 7.24
N LEU A 176 29.89 2.05 8.39
CA LEU A 176 31.08 2.78 8.81
C LEU A 176 32.18 1.76 9.14
N PRO A 177 32.99 1.32 8.16
CA PRO A 177 34.15 0.49 8.44
C PRO A 177 35.14 1.29 9.28
N ILE A 178 35.56 0.72 10.41
CA ILE A 178 36.57 1.28 11.29
C ILE A 178 37.89 0.62 10.92
N THR A 179 38.80 1.44 10.41
CA THR A 179 40.09 0.97 9.93
C THR A 179 41.24 1.36 10.84
N ARG A 180 42.29 0.56 10.78
CA ARG A 180 43.57 0.89 11.40
C ARG A 180 44.69 0.72 10.39
N ARG A 181 45.72 1.53 10.55
CA ARG A 181 46.96 1.34 9.79
C ARG A 181 47.70 0.13 10.33
N VAL A 182 48.03 -0.82 9.46
CA VAL A 182 48.93 -1.93 9.76
C VAL A 182 50.37 -1.49 9.44
N PRO A 183 51.25 -1.35 10.44
CA PRO A 183 52.63 -0.92 10.20
C PRO A 183 53.49 -2.04 9.59
N ASP A 184 54.48 -1.65 8.80
CA ASP A 184 55.42 -2.56 8.11
C ASP A 184 56.27 -3.41 9.09
N SER A 185 56.34 -3.04 10.37
CA SER A 185 57.25 -3.62 11.36
C SER A 185 56.59 -4.49 12.43
N THR A 186 55.26 -4.64 12.42
CA THR A 186 54.55 -5.40 13.45
C THR A 186 54.52 -6.90 13.14
N ASN A 187 54.49 -7.73 14.19
CA ASN A 187 54.22 -9.17 14.08
C ASN A 187 52.87 -9.49 13.40
N SER A 188 51.99 -8.50 13.22
CA SER A 188 50.76 -8.61 12.47
C SER A 188 50.93 -8.04 11.06
N LYS A 189 51.16 -8.92 10.08
CA LYS A 189 51.16 -8.52 8.67
C LYS A 189 49.76 -8.66 8.10
N PHE A 190 49.33 -7.66 7.34
CA PHE A 190 48.11 -7.77 6.54
C PHE A 190 48.31 -8.84 5.46
N ARG A 191 47.29 -9.66 5.24
CA ARG A 191 47.26 -10.69 4.19
C ARG A 191 45.93 -10.63 3.46
N TYR A 192 45.99 -10.66 2.13
CA TYR A 192 44.83 -10.91 1.30
C TYR A 192 44.40 -12.38 1.44
N THR A 193 43.20 -12.71 0.97
CA THR A 193 42.65 -14.08 1.03
C THR A 193 43.36 -15.09 0.14
N ASN A 194 44.18 -14.63 -0.80
CA ASN A 194 45.11 -15.47 -1.56
C ASN A 194 46.41 -15.79 -0.76
N GLY A 195 46.52 -15.32 0.48
CA GLY A 195 47.65 -15.55 1.38
C GLY A 195 48.82 -14.58 1.21
N LEU A 196 48.80 -13.71 0.20
CA LEU A 196 49.86 -12.75 -0.08
C LEU A 196 49.75 -11.52 0.82
N SER A 197 50.90 -10.95 1.17
CA SER A 197 51.00 -9.64 1.82
C SER A 197 51.36 -8.57 0.81
N PRO A 198 50.88 -7.32 0.98
CA PRO A 198 51.26 -6.22 0.12
C PRO A 198 52.73 -5.83 0.38
N TYR A 199 53.55 -5.87 -0.66
CA TYR A 199 54.93 -5.40 -0.62
C TYR A 199 55.29 -4.75 -1.96
N TYR A 200 56.37 -3.96 -1.97
CA TYR A 200 57.00 -3.47 -3.18
C TYR A 200 58.47 -3.85 -3.20
N ILE A 201 59.07 -3.87 -4.39
CA ILE A 201 60.49 -4.09 -4.58
C ILE A 201 61.16 -2.71 -4.70
N ASN A 202 62.06 -2.39 -3.77
CA ASN A 202 62.78 -1.13 -3.81
C ASN A 202 63.84 -1.12 -4.94
N SER A 203 64.52 0.01 -5.16
CA SER A 203 65.57 0.13 -6.18
C SER A 203 66.75 -0.84 -6.02
N ASN A 204 66.93 -1.41 -4.82
CA ASN A 204 67.99 -2.36 -4.52
C ASN A 204 67.57 -3.83 -4.77
N GLY A 205 66.30 -4.06 -5.11
CA GLY A 205 65.73 -5.40 -5.25
C GLY A 205 65.22 -6.01 -3.94
N ASP A 206 65.24 -5.26 -2.82
CA ASP A 206 64.72 -5.75 -1.55
C ASP A 206 63.20 -5.66 -1.51
N LYS A 207 62.56 -6.69 -0.92
CA LYS A 207 61.13 -6.65 -0.61
C LYS A 207 60.89 -5.76 0.62
N VAL A 208 60.06 -4.75 0.46
CA VAL A 208 59.64 -3.84 1.53
C VAL A 208 58.13 -3.98 1.69
N ASP A 209 57.68 -4.35 2.88
CA ASP A 209 56.26 -4.45 3.19
C ASP A 209 55.58 -3.08 3.04
N THR A 210 54.38 -3.08 2.46
CA THR A 210 53.60 -1.87 2.23
C THR A 210 52.55 -1.72 3.33
N SER A 211 52.57 -0.60 4.04
CA SER A 211 51.51 -0.26 4.99
C SER A 211 50.17 -0.16 4.27
N VAL A 212 49.15 -0.80 4.82
CA VAL A 212 47.76 -0.69 4.33
C VAL A 212 46.82 -0.33 5.49
N PHE A 213 45.63 0.15 5.16
CA PHE A 213 44.53 0.20 6.12
C PHE A 213 43.80 -1.14 6.10
N GLU A 214 43.63 -1.75 7.26
CA GLU A 214 42.77 -2.92 7.41
C GLU A 214 41.49 -2.53 8.16
N THR A 215 40.38 -3.13 7.74
CA THR A 215 39.13 -3.08 8.49
C THR A 215 39.24 -4.11 9.60
N TYR A 216 39.07 -3.66 10.85
CA TYR A 216 39.12 -4.53 12.03
C TYR A 216 37.86 -4.42 12.88
N ARG A 217 37.07 -3.36 12.67
CA ARG A 217 35.76 -3.14 13.27
C ARG A 217 34.86 -2.43 12.28
N GLY A 218 33.57 -2.37 12.55
CA GLY A 218 32.62 -1.59 11.77
C GLY A 218 31.33 -1.32 12.51
N LYS A 219 30.53 -0.41 11.97
CA LYS A 219 29.14 -0.19 12.39
C LYS A 219 28.21 -0.22 11.19
N ILE A 220 27.04 -0.82 11.34
CA ILE A 220 25.92 -0.62 10.42
C ILE A 220 24.83 0.11 11.18
N GLU A 221 24.43 1.26 10.67
CA GLU A 221 23.47 2.16 11.30
C GLU A 221 22.20 2.27 10.45
N PHE A 222 21.05 1.94 11.02
CA PHE A 222 19.75 2.10 10.36
C PHE A 222 19.05 3.39 10.80
N GLY A 223 18.58 4.16 9.83
CA GLY A 223 17.88 5.41 10.05
C GLY A 223 16.45 5.22 10.58
N ILE A 224 16.11 5.98 11.62
CA ILE A 224 14.79 5.93 12.29
C ILE A 224 13.98 7.22 12.12
N ASP A 225 14.63 8.36 11.88
CA ASP A 225 13.99 9.67 11.88
C ASP A 225 13.54 10.06 10.46
N GLY A 226 12.25 10.32 10.29
CA GLY A 226 11.68 10.69 8.99
C GLY A 226 11.65 9.57 7.94
N LEU A 227 12.14 8.37 8.28
CA LEU A 227 12.24 7.23 7.39
C LEU A 227 11.15 6.19 7.69
N CYS A 228 10.86 5.37 6.69
CA CYS A 228 9.99 4.20 6.84
C CYS A 228 10.59 3.00 6.13
N TRP A 229 10.21 1.82 6.63
CA TRP A 229 10.75 0.53 6.20
C TRP A 229 9.65 -0.45 5.81
N TYR A 230 10.01 -1.42 4.98
CA TYR A 230 9.25 -2.64 4.72
C TYR A 230 10.19 -3.84 4.64
N LEU A 231 9.64 -5.05 4.80
CA LEU A 231 10.37 -6.32 4.83
C LEU A 231 10.00 -7.25 3.67
N ASP A 232 8.78 -7.15 3.10
CA ASP A 232 8.35 -8.05 2.03
C ASP A 232 8.81 -7.61 0.63
N ALA A 233 10.11 -7.74 0.38
CA ALA A 233 10.74 -7.52 -0.91
C ALA A 233 10.05 -8.26 -2.06
N THR A 234 9.62 -9.50 -1.84
CA THR A 234 9.02 -10.35 -2.88
C THR A 234 7.66 -9.86 -3.37
N PHE A 235 6.89 -9.22 -2.49
CA PHE A 235 5.64 -8.58 -2.86
C PHE A 235 5.89 -7.19 -3.44
N CYS A 236 6.78 -6.40 -2.84
CA CYS A 236 7.05 -5.05 -3.31
C CYS A 236 7.77 -5.03 -4.67
N SER A 237 8.55 -6.06 -5.01
CA SER A 237 9.28 -6.15 -6.27
C SER A 237 8.38 -6.03 -7.51
N TYR A 238 7.11 -6.46 -7.44
CA TYR A 238 6.16 -6.25 -8.53
C TYR A 238 5.88 -4.77 -8.81
N PHE A 239 5.84 -3.94 -7.76
CA PHE A 239 5.70 -2.49 -7.92
C PHE A 239 7.01 -1.87 -8.41
N HIS A 240 8.16 -2.34 -7.94
CA HIS A 240 9.46 -1.86 -8.41
C HIS A 240 9.73 -2.21 -9.88
N GLN A 241 9.31 -3.38 -10.36
CA GLN A 241 9.38 -3.74 -11.78
C GLN A 241 8.62 -2.74 -12.66
N MET A 242 7.54 -2.13 -12.15
CA MET A 242 6.85 -1.10 -12.92
C MET A 242 7.73 0.12 -13.20
N LYS A 243 8.68 0.44 -12.29
CA LYS A 243 9.63 1.57 -12.42
C LYS A 243 10.57 1.40 -13.61
N ALA A 244 10.74 0.18 -14.14
CA ALA A 244 11.49 -0.04 -15.37
C ALA A 244 10.79 0.53 -16.62
N PHE A 245 9.46 0.72 -16.58
CA PHE A 245 8.71 1.20 -17.75
C PHE A 245 8.63 2.73 -17.86
N ALA A 246 8.71 3.44 -16.74
CA ALA A 246 8.58 4.90 -16.69
C ALA A 246 9.16 5.47 -15.39
N ASP A 247 9.36 6.79 -15.36
CA ASP A 247 9.76 7.50 -14.15
C ASP A 247 8.84 7.21 -12.97
N ALA A 248 9.43 7.12 -11.76
CA ALA A 248 8.70 6.73 -10.57
C ALA A 248 7.53 7.68 -10.23
N GLN A 249 7.67 8.99 -10.47
CA GLN A 249 6.57 9.92 -10.24
C GLN A 249 5.43 9.72 -11.24
N THR A 250 5.77 9.36 -12.48
CA THR A 250 4.78 9.08 -13.54
C THR A 250 3.91 7.87 -13.18
N ILE A 251 4.52 6.76 -12.77
CA ILE A 251 3.78 5.55 -12.41
C ILE A 251 2.90 5.79 -11.19
N ARG A 252 3.45 6.48 -10.18
CA ARG A 252 2.70 6.89 -9.00
C ARG A 252 1.46 7.71 -9.40
N PHE A 253 1.63 8.71 -10.27
CA PHE A 253 0.53 9.55 -10.74
C PHE A 253 -0.53 8.73 -11.51
N VAL A 254 -0.10 7.84 -12.41
CA VAL A 254 -1.02 6.97 -13.17
C VAL A 254 -1.82 6.07 -12.23
N LEU A 255 -1.17 5.45 -11.25
CA LEU A 255 -1.86 4.60 -10.29
C LEU A 255 -2.82 5.40 -9.40
N GLN A 256 -2.39 6.56 -8.90
CA GLN A 256 -3.27 7.49 -8.19
C GLN A 256 -4.49 7.85 -9.03
N LEU A 257 -4.30 8.22 -10.30
CA LEU A 257 -5.39 8.57 -11.21
C LEU A 257 -6.37 7.41 -11.38
N ILE A 258 -5.89 6.19 -11.62
CA ILE A 258 -6.73 4.99 -11.74
C ILE A 258 -7.55 4.79 -10.45
N ILE A 259 -6.90 4.88 -9.29
CA ILE A 259 -7.54 4.70 -7.98
C ILE A 259 -8.60 5.77 -7.73
N PHE A 260 -8.29 7.05 -7.97
CA PHE A 260 -9.23 8.16 -7.79
C PHE A 260 -10.40 8.11 -8.77
N VAL A 261 -10.18 7.67 -10.01
CA VAL A 261 -11.26 7.49 -11.00
C VAL A 261 -12.18 6.34 -10.56
N LEU A 262 -11.65 5.19 -10.16
CA LEU A 262 -12.46 4.07 -9.67
C LEU A 262 -13.24 4.43 -8.41
N TRP A 263 -12.57 5.05 -7.44
CA TRP A 263 -13.18 5.51 -6.19
C TRP A 263 -14.24 6.59 -6.43
N GLY A 264 -13.89 7.62 -7.22
CA GLY A 264 -14.76 8.76 -7.50
C GLY A 264 -15.98 8.38 -8.32
N THR A 265 -15.84 7.53 -9.34
CA THR A 265 -16.97 7.03 -10.12
C THR A 265 -17.92 6.19 -9.27
N ALA A 266 -17.40 5.29 -8.42
CA ALA A 266 -18.22 4.52 -7.49
C ALA A 266 -18.96 5.44 -6.50
N GLY A 267 -18.27 6.44 -5.94
CA GLY A 267 -18.85 7.45 -5.05
C GLY A 267 -19.97 8.26 -5.71
N ILE A 268 -19.74 8.79 -6.91
CA ILE A 268 -20.74 9.54 -7.68
C ILE A 268 -21.97 8.66 -7.97
N LEU A 269 -21.77 7.39 -8.35
CA LEU A 269 -22.87 6.47 -8.61
C LEU A 269 -23.71 6.20 -7.35
N ILE A 270 -23.09 6.02 -6.17
CA ILE A 270 -23.82 5.86 -4.91
C ILE A 270 -24.56 7.15 -4.54
N VAL A 271 -23.93 8.32 -4.68
CA VAL A 271 -24.60 9.60 -4.41
C VAL A 271 -25.79 9.81 -5.34
N TYR A 272 -25.63 9.53 -6.63
CA TYR A 272 -26.72 9.60 -7.61
C TYR A 272 -27.88 8.67 -7.23
N GLN A 273 -27.56 7.45 -6.82
CA GLN A 273 -28.51 6.45 -6.36
C GLN A 273 -29.29 6.92 -5.12
N ILE A 274 -28.58 7.40 -4.08
CA ILE A 274 -29.21 7.96 -2.88
C ILE A 274 -30.06 9.18 -3.23
N ALA A 275 -29.56 10.08 -4.08
CA ALA A 275 -30.28 11.28 -4.51
C ALA A 275 -31.57 10.92 -5.28
N SER A 276 -31.53 9.89 -6.13
CA SER A 276 -32.72 9.35 -6.81
C SER A 276 -33.75 8.85 -5.80
N ALA A 277 -33.33 8.06 -4.81
CA ALA A 277 -34.21 7.54 -3.76
C ALA A 277 -34.81 8.65 -2.86
N VAL A 278 -34.06 9.73 -2.61
CA VAL A 278 -34.49 10.89 -1.83
C VAL A 278 -35.41 11.81 -2.62
N ARG A 279 -35.17 12.03 -3.93
CA ARG A 279 -36.04 12.85 -4.78
C ARG A 279 -37.48 12.33 -4.78
N ILE A 280 -37.67 11.02 -4.74
CA ILE A 280 -38.99 10.38 -4.59
C ILE A 280 -39.69 10.78 -3.28
N GLN A 281 -38.96 11.15 -2.22
CA GLN A 281 -39.52 11.65 -0.96
C GLN A 281 -39.91 13.13 -1.03
N CYS A 282 -39.23 13.91 -1.88
CA CYS A 282 -39.43 15.35 -2.00
C CYS A 282 -40.57 15.74 -2.96
N ASP A 283 -41.05 14.83 -3.80
CA ASP A 283 -42.13 15.11 -4.74
C ASP A 283 -43.41 15.52 -3.99
N ARG A 284 -43.77 16.81 -4.10
CA ARG A 284 -44.75 17.51 -3.25
C ARG A 284 -46.18 17.39 -3.76
N HIS A 285 -46.40 16.80 -4.93
CA HIS A 285 -47.67 16.96 -5.65
C HIS A 285 -48.87 16.19 -5.08
N GLU A 286 -48.69 15.36 -4.05
CA GLU A 286 -49.78 14.76 -3.28
C GLU A 286 -49.47 14.79 -1.77
N SER A 287 -50.47 15.14 -0.96
CA SER A 287 -50.45 15.14 0.52
C SER A 287 -50.38 13.73 1.14
N LYS A 288 -49.57 12.85 0.56
CA LYS A 288 -49.37 11.48 1.06
C LYS A 288 -48.48 11.51 2.31
N SER A 289 -48.92 10.76 3.33
CA SER A 289 -48.23 10.54 4.60
C SER A 289 -46.74 10.18 4.40
N CYS A 290 -45.88 10.65 5.33
CA CYS A 290 -44.44 10.35 5.39
C CYS A 290 -44.13 8.85 5.21
N ARG A 291 -44.99 7.98 5.76
CA ARG A 291 -44.88 6.52 5.64
C ARG A 291 -44.93 6.03 4.20
N THR A 292 -45.77 6.64 3.36
CA THR A 292 -45.90 6.29 1.93
C THR A 292 -44.66 6.71 1.13
N ARG A 293 -44.01 7.81 1.51
CA ARG A 293 -42.79 8.32 0.85
C ARG A 293 -41.59 7.45 1.17
N CYS A 294 -41.37 7.17 2.45
CA CYS A 294 -40.33 6.23 2.89
C CYS A 294 -40.52 4.86 2.21
N ARG A 295 -41.76 4.42 2.07
CA ARG A 295 -42.08 3.16 1.36
C ARG A 295 -41.61 3.15 -0.10
N LYS A 296 -41.92 4.20 -0.87
CA LYS A 296 -41.49 4.27 -2.28
C LYS A 296 -39.97 4.30 -2.42
N SER A 297 -39.28 5.00 -1.50
CA SER A 297 -37.81 4.96 -1.48
C SER A 297 -37.25 3.57 -1.20
N LEU A 298 -37.87 2.81 -0.30
CA LEU A 298 -37.45 1.43 -0.03
C LEU A 298 -37.71 0.49 -1.22
N GLU A 299 -38.81 0.69 -1.95
CA GLU A 299 -39.11 -0.06 -3.18
C GLU A 299 -38.06 0.23 -4.27
N GLU A 300 -37.62 1.48 -4.38
CA GLU A 300 -36.53 1.87 -5.29
C GLU A 300 -35.18 1.27 -4.85
N LEU A 301 -34.86 1.28 -3.56
CA LEU A 301 -33.63 0.63 -3.05
C LEU A 301 -33.62 -0.88 -3.31
N ALA A 302 -34.77 -1.53 -3.19
CA ALA A 302 -34.92 -2.96 -3.45
C ALA A 302 -34.83 -3.32 -4.94
N SER A 303 -35.01 -2.34 -5.85
CA SER A 303 -34.85 -2.54 -7.29
C SER A 303 -33.37 -2.56 -7.72
N TRP A 304 -32.46 -2.07 -6.87
CA TRP A 304 -31.05 -2.02 -7.20
C TRP A 304 -30.42 -3.41 -7.19
N SER A 305 -29.55 -3.66 -8.17
CA SER A 305 -28.76 -4.89 -8.21
C SER A 305 -27.89 -4.99 -6.96
N LEU A 306 -28.12 -6.03 -6.15
CA LEU A 306 -27.39 -6.29 -4.92
C LEU A 306 -25.88 -6.44 -5.17
N LEU A 307 -25.53 -7.20 -6.21
CA LEU A 307 -24.14 -7.37 -6.63
C LEU A 307 -23.52 -6.05 -7.10
N GLY A 308 -24.26 -5.27 -7.90
CA GLY A 308 -23.79 -3.98 -8.40
C GLY A 308 -23.56 -2.96 -7.28
N THR A 309 -24.45 -2.90 -6.29
CA THR A 309 -24.29 -1.99 -5.14
C THR A 309 -23.17 -2.45 -4.23
N ALA A 310 -23.04 -3.75 -3.95
CA ALA A 310 -21.94 -4.27 -3.16
C ALA A 310 -20.58 -3.99 -3.82
N LEU A 311 -20.45 -4.22 -5.14
CA LEU A 311 -19.23 -3.88 -5.89
C LEU A 311 -18.89 -2.38 -5.79
N ARG A 312 -19.87 -1.47 -5.85
CA ARG A 312 -19.62 -0.03 -5.66
C ARG A 312 -19.12 0.28 -4.26
N VAL A 313 -19.66 -0.36 -3.22
CA VAL A 313 -19.17 -0.19 -1.84
C VAL A 313 -17.72 -0.69 -1.73
N VAL A 314 -17.40 -1.84 -2.33
CA VAL A 314 -16.01 -2.34 -2.39
C VAL A 314 -15.11 -1.33 -3.10
N LEU A 315 -15.52 -0.79 -4.26
CA LEU A 315 -14.76 0.22 -5.00
C LEU A 315 -14.63 1.57 -4.28
N ILE A 316 -15.43 1.85 -3.26
CA ILE A 316 -15.27 3.04 -2.41
C ILE A 316 -14.28 2.80 -1.28
N VAL A 317 -14.24 1.58 -0.71
CA VAL A 317 -13.42 1.28 0.47
C VAL A 317 -12.05 0.73 0.08
N SER A 318 -12.00 -0.25 -0.82
CA SER A 318 -10.76 -0.98 -1.12
C SER A 318 -9.69 -0.15 -1.84
N PRO A 319 -9.97 0.72 -2.84
CA PRO A 319 -8.91 1.43 -3.54
C PRO A 319 -8.12 2.39 -2.64
N SER A 320 -8.78 3.10 -1.72
CA SER A 320 -8.10 3.99 -0.77
C SER A 320 -7.27 3.21 0.24
N LEU A 321 -7.80 2.10 0.77
CA LEU A 321 -7.07 1.23 1.68
C LEU A 321 -5.87 0.56 1.00
N PHE A 322 -6.02 0.10 -0.25
CA PHE A 322 -4.93 -0.45 -1.05
C PHE A 322 -3.85 0.60 -1.32
N TYR A 323 -4.23 1.81 -1.70
CA TYR A 323 -3.27 2.86 -1.98
C TYR A 323 -2.41 3.19 -0.74
N VAL A 324 -3.06 3.45 0.39
CA VAL A 324 -2.39 3.92 1.62
C VAL A 324 -1.67 2.80 2.36
N ASN A 325 -2.27 1.60 2.43
CA ASN A 325 -1.78 0.52 3.26
C ASN A 325 -1.18 -0.64 2.47
N ILE A 326 -0.94 -0.52 1.16
CA ILE A 326 -0.26 -1.57 0.38
C ILE A 326 0.73 -0.91 -0.58
N PHE A 327 0.24 -0.02 -1.44
CA PHE A 327 1.07 0.60 -2.47
C PHE A 327 2.10 1.59 -1.90
N LEU A 328 1.66 2.57 -1.10
CA LEU A 328 2.57 3.58 -0.55
C LEU A 328 3.74 3.00 0.25
N PRO A 329 3.56 2.02 1.15
CA PRO A 329 4.68 1.36 1.83
C PRO A 329 5.71 0.78 0.87
N CYS A 330 5.29 0.02 -0.15
CA CYS A 330 6.22 -0.51 -1.15
C CYS A 330 6.84 0.56 -2.04
N TRP A 331 6.22 1.74 -2.16
CA TRP A 331 6.65 2.77 -3.09
C TRP A 331 7.61 3.79 -2.47
N GLU A 332 7.36 4.18 -1.22
CA GLU A 332 8.05 5.28 -0.53
C GLU A 332 9.00 4.79 0.57
N CYS A 333 8.82 3.59 1.11
CA CYS A 333 9.67 3.06 2.16
C CYS A 333 10.86 2.29 1.60
N TYR A 334 11.88 2.12 2.44
CA TYR A 334 13.09 1.39 2.10
C TYR A 334 12.93 -0.10 2.43
N ASP A 335 13.50 -0.94 1.57
CA ASP A 335 13.59 -2.39 1.81
C ASP A 335 14.68 -2.65 2.85
N PHE A 336 14.29 -3.15 4.02
CA PHE A 336 15.24 -3.39 5.11
C PHE A 336 16.28 -4.47 4.77
N GLU A 337 15.88 -5.56 4.09
CA GLU A 337 16.79 -6.67 3.77
C GLU A 337 17.75 -6.26 2.65
N ALA A 338 17.27 -5.57 1.62
CA ALA A 338 18.14 -5.04 0.57
C ALA A 338 19.11 -3.97 1.10
N SER A 339 18.66 -3.07 1.99
CA SER A 339 19.56 -2.12 2.66
C SER A 339 20.61 -2.84 3.51
N ALA A 340 20.21 -3.82 4.32
CA ALA A 340 21.15 -4.60 5.11
C ALA A 340 22.20 -5.30 4.23
N LEU A 341 21.79 -5.89 3.11
CA LEU A 341 22.70 -6.53 2.15
C LEU A 341 23.69 -5.52 1.53
N HIS A 342 23.20 -4.34 1.17
CA HIS A 342 24.00 -3.23 0.66
C HIS A 342 25.04 -2.74 1.67
N GLU A 343 24.64 -2.49 2.93
CA GLU A 343 25.55 -2.03 3.97
C GLU A 343 26.64 -3.06 4.32
N VAL A 344 26.33 -4.36 4.24
CA VAL A 344 27.37 -5.40 4.40
C VAL A 344 28.43 -5.31 3.29
N GLY A 345 28.05 -4.96 2.06
CA GLY A 345 29.01 -4.75 0.98
C GLY A 345 30.00 -3.61 1.27
N HIS A 346 29.53 -2.51 1.86
CA HIS A 346 30.41 -1.45 2.35
C HIS A 346 31.34 -1.92 3.48
N ILE A 347 30.86 -2.73 4.42
CA ILE A 347 31.72 -3.34 5.46
C ILE A 347 32.82 -4.21 4.84
N LEU A 348 32.57 -4.81 3.67
CA LEU A 348 33.53 -5.61 2.92
C LEU A 348 34.45 -4.76 2.01
N GLY A 349 34.28 -3.44 1.94
CA GLY A 349 35.16 -2.53 1.19
C GLY A 349 34.64 -2.11 -0.19
N LEU A 350 33.38 -2.41 -0.53
CA LEU A 350 32.75 -1.99 -1.78
C LEU A 350 32.21 -0.56 -1.67
N GLY A 351 32.32 0.21 -2.74
CA GLY A 351 31.77 1.57 -2.86
C GLY A 351 30.58 1.64 -3.81
N HIS A 352 30.03 2.84 -4.00
CA HIS A 352 28.90 3.06 -4.92
C HIS A 352 29.39 3.31 -6.35
N PRO A 353 29.16 2.39 -7.32
CA PRO A 353 29.64 2.57 -8.69
C PRO A 353 28.96 3.73 -9.43
N ASP A 354 27.70 4.02 -9.13
CA ASP A 354 26.93 5.13 -9.70
C ASP A 354 27.33 6.49 -9.11
N ARG A 355 27.88 6.52 -7.89
CA ARG A 355 28.33 7.74 -7.20
C ARG A 355 29.83 7.87 -7.05
N ALA A 356 30.62 6.98 -7.63
CA ALA A 356 32.07 6.93 -7.39
C ALA A 356 32.76 8.30 -7.56
N ASN A 357 32.40 9.05 -8.61
CA ASN A 357 32.93 10.40 -8.85
C ASN A 357 32.45 11.44 -7.81
N GLU A 358 31.20 11.34 -7.36
CA GLU A 358 30.62 12.25 -6.37
C GLU A 358 31.24 12.02 -4.98
N GLU A 359 31.38 10.75 -4.59
CA GLU A 359 32.05 10.34 -3.35
C GLU A 359 33.50 10.81 -3.33
N GLN A 360 34.19 10.64 -4.46
CA GLN A 360 35.57 11.02 -4.58
C GLN A 360 35.69 12.54 -4.52
N ALA A 361 34.85 13.27 -5.24
CA ALA A 361 34.84 14.73 -5.20
C ALA A 361 34.59 15.27 -3.78
N ALA A 362 33.71 14.63 -3.00
CA ALA A 362 33.41 15.02 -1.63
C ALA A 362 34.65 14.94 -0.71
N VAL A 363 35.47 13.90 -0.85
CA VAL A 363 36.70 13.75 -0.06
C VAL A 363 37.84 14.60 -0.62
N CYS A 364 37.99 14.60 -1.94
CA CYS A 364 39.13 15.20 -2.62
C CYS A 364 39.11 16.72 -2.65
N SER A 365 37.93 17.34 -2.46
CA SER A 365 37.80 18.78 -2.21
C SER A 365 38.64 19.25 -1.01
N SER A 366 38.96 18.35 -0.07
CA SER A 366 39.79 18.66 1.10
C SER A 366 41.30 18.51 0.86
N CYS A 367 41.75 17.69 -0.08
CA CYS A 367 43.17 17.33 -0.22
C CYS A 367 43.80 17.73 -1.57
N GLY A 368 43.02 17.93 -2.63
CA GLY A 368 43.50 18.37 -3.95
C GLY A 368 44.35 17.35 -4.71
N CYS A 369 44.32 16.06 -4.34
CA CYS A 369 45.25 15.04 -4.84
C CYS A 369 44.63 13.96 -5.73
N CYS A 370 43.35 14.05 -6.11
CA CYS A 370 42.65 12.94 -6.76
C CYS A 370 42.45 13.17 -8.27
N GLY A 371 42.71 12.12 -9.06
CA GLY A 371 42.19 12.01 -10.43
C GLY A 371 40.70 11.64 -10.43
N PRO A 372 40.03 11.54 -11.60
CA PRO A 372 38.66 11.03 -11.69
C PRO A 372 38.55 9.59 -11.14
N ALA A 373 37.38 9.19 -10.66
CA ALA A 373 37.15 7.85 -10.13
C ALA A 373 36.99 6.91 -11.32
N ASP A 374 37.88 5.93 -11.40
CA ASP A 374 37.75 4.86 -12.38
C ASP A 374 36.66 3.90 -11.89
N VAL A 375 35.60 3.70 -12.68
CA VAL A 375 34.59 2.69 -12.42
C VAL A 375 34.74 1.52 -13.38
N GLU A 376 34.59 0.32 -12.86
CA GLU A 376 35.29 -0.84 -13.39
C GLU A 376 34.37 -2.06 -13.52
N HIS A 377 34.73 -3.01 -14.38
CA HIS A 377 34.18 -4.36 -14.46
C HIS A 377 35.31 -5.38 -14.41
N ASN A 378 35.03 -6.62 -14.01
CA ASN A 378 36.04 -7.67 -14.03
C ASN A 378 35.72 -8.76 -15.05
N LEU A 379 36.71 -9.18 -15.86
CA LEU A 379 36.61 -10.36 -16.71
C LEU A 379 36.98 -11.67 -15.98
N TYR A 380 37.22 -11.62 -14.66
CA TYR A 380 37.69 -12.74 -13.85
C TYR A 380 36.76 -13.97 -13.85
N SER A 381 35.44 -13.77 -13.92
CA SER A 381 34.49 -14.90 -14.08
C SER A 381 34.70 -15.67 -15.39
N VAL A 382 35.17 -14.98 -16.44
CA VAL A 382 35.55 -15.61 -17.71
C VAL A 382 36.97 -16.18 -17.63
N ALA A 383 37.90 -15.47 -16.98
CA ALA A 383 39.33 -15.86 -16.90
C ALA A 383 39.60 -17.03 -15.94
N SER A 384 38.82 -17.20 -14.87
CA SER A 384 38.93 -18.33 -13.92
C SER A 384 38.60 -19.69 -14.55
N SER A 385 37.92 -19.70 -15.71
CA SER A 385 37.73 -20.89 -16.54
C SER A 385 38.93 -21.22 -17.46
N ALA A 386 39.91 -20.31 -17.58
CA ALA A 386 41.09 -20.48 -18.41
C ALA A 386 42.28 -21.04 -17.60
N ALA A 387 43.21 -21.71 -18.28
CA ALA A 387 44.29 -22.53 -17.71
C ALA A 387 45.33 -21.83 -16.80
N ASN A 388 45.16 -20.53 -16.48
CA ASN A 388 46.08 -19.72 -15.67
C ASN A 388 45.42 -19.13 -14.39
N VAL A 389 44.56 -19.91 -13.72
CA VAL A 389 43.91 -19.51 -12.45
C VAL A 389 44.90 -19.02 -11.38
N SER A 390 46.11 -19.59 -11.35
CA SER A 390 47.15 -19.24 -10.38
C SER A 390 47.70 -17.82 -10.53
N ASP A 391 47.70 -17.26 -11.74
CA ASP A 391 48.18 -15.89 -11.97
C ASP A 391 47.05 -14.87 -11.71
N ALA A 392 45.84 -15.23 -12.13
CA ALA A 392 44.66 -14.39 -11.95
C ALA A 392 44.34 -14.11 -10.47
N CYS A 393 44.50 -15.09 -9.58
CA CYS A 393 44.25 -14.89 -8.15
C CYS A 393 45.31 -14.02 -7.46
N VAL A 394 46.51 -13.90 -8.04
CA VAL A 394 47.62 -13.09 -7.50
C VAL A 394 47.51 -11.65 -7.98
N HIS A 395 47.15 -11.47 -9.24
CA HIS A 395 47.06 -10.16 -9.92
C HIS A 395 45.64 -9.87 -10.38
N THR A 396 44.66 -9.90 -9.47
CA THR A 396 43.23 -9.75 -9.82
C THR A 396 42.90 -8.49 -10.60
N PHE A 397 43.58 -7.37 -10.32
CA PHE A 397 43.33 -6.08 -10.99
C PHE A 397 43.85 -6.02 -12.42
N ASP A 398 44.67 -6.98 -12.87
CA ASP A 398 45.05 -7.07 -14.29
C ASP A 398 43.85 -7.42 -15.19
N TYR A 399 42.83 -8.08 -14.59
CA TYR A 399 41.63 -8.54 -15.28
C TYR A 399 40.44 -7.59 -15.11
N VAL A 400 40.64 -6.51 -14.36
CA VAL A 400 39.65 -5.47 -14.14
C VAL A 400 39.82 -4.40 -15.22
N PHE A 401 38.77 -4.00 -15.92
CA PHE A 401 38.81 -3.03 -17.00
C PHE A 401 37.79 -1.91 -16.76
N GLN A 402 38.02 -0.73 -17.33
CA GLN A 402 37.06 0.36 -17.24
C GLN A 402 35.85 0.10 -18.15
N GLY A 403 34.64 0.39 -17.66
CA GLY A 403 33.39 0.33 -18.43
C GLY A 403 32.61 -0.97 -18.26
N LEU A 404 31.92 -1.41 -19.32
CA LEU A 404 31.10 -2.63 -19.32
C LEU A 404 31.80 -3.80 -20.01
N PRO A 405 31.51 -5.04 -19.59
CA PRO A 405 31.86 -6.22 -20.35
C PRO A 405 31.28 -6.17 -21.78
N PRO A 406 32.03 -6.59 -22.81
CA PRO A 406 31.51 -6.68 -24.17
C PRO A 406 30.25 -7.54 -24.25
N GLY A 407 29.17 -7.00 -24.82
CA GLY A 407 27.91 -7.73 -24.98
C GLY A 407 26.93 -7.63 -23.80
N THR A 408 27.22 -6.78 -22.80
CA THR A 408 26.26 -6.49 -21.72
C THR A 408 24.93 -5.99 -22.31
N PRO A 409 23.79 -6.67 -22.06
CA PRO A 409 22.47 -6.23 -22.48
C PRO A 409 22.16 -4.82 -21.94
N SER A 410 21.46 -4.00 -22.73
CA SER A 410 20.98 -2.69 -22.27
C SER A 410 20.06 -2.78 -21.05
N ASP A 411 19.34 -3.91 -20.94
CA ASP A 411 18.36 -4.16 -19.88
C ASP A 411 19.03 -4.43 -18.53
N ASP A 412 20.32 -4.77 -18.53
CA ASP A 412 21.13 -4.98 -17.32
C ASP A 412 21.71 -3.65 -16.77
N LEU A 413 21.44 -2.53 -17.44
CA LEU A 413 21.94 -1.21 -17.05
C LEU A 413 20.88 -0.43 -16.28
N VAL A 414 21.17 -0.16 -15.01
CA VAL A 414 20.38 0.70 -14.13
C VAL A 414 21.14 2.02 -13.96
N GLN A 415 20.57 3.12 -14.45
CA GLN A 415 21.20 4.46 -14.43
C GLN A 415 22.56 4.52 -15.13
N GLY A 416 22.75 3.68 -16.15
CA GLY A 416 24.03 3.57 -16.85
C GLY A 416 25.08 2.78 -16.08
N VAL A 417 24.69 2.05 -15.03
CA VAL A 417 25.57 1.15 -14.27
C VAL A 417 25.07 -0.27 -14.41
N ARG A 418 25.94 -1.28 -14.45
CA ARG A 418 25.48 -2.67 -14.35
C ARG A 418 24.70 -2.87 -13.05
N GLN A 419 23.64 -3.66 -13.12
CA GLN A 419 22.85 -4.00 -11.94
C GLN A 419 23.74 -4.60 -10.84
N ALA A 420 23.71 -3.97 -9.67
CA ALA A 420 24.47 -4.34 -8.49
C ALA A 420 23.67 -3.98 -7.23
N ILE A 421 23.85 -4.72 -6.13
CA ILE A 421 23.31 -4.30 -4.84
C ILE A 421 23.98 -3.01 -4.39
N MET A 422 25.24 -2.80 -4.79
CA MET A 422 26.05 -1.64 -4.41
C MET A 422 25.70 -0.33 -5.12
N ILE A 423 24.72 -0.28 -6.02
CA ILE A 423 24.21 1.01 -6.54
C ILE A 423 23.67 1.83 -5.37
N SER A 424 23.97 3.13 -5.34
CA SER A 424 23.58 4.02 -4.25
C SER A 424 22.11 3.85 -3.92
N PHE A 425 21.87 3.51 -2.65
CA PHE A 425 20.56 3.04 -2.24
C PHE A 425 19.54 4.16 -2.44
N THR A 426 18.63 3.94 -3.36
CA THR A 426 17.45 4.79 -3.55
C THR A 426 16.23 4.00 -3.10
N GLN A 427 15.11 4.68 -2.81
CA GLN A 427 13.79 4.06 -2.59
C GLN A 427 13.31 3.19 -3.78
N PHE A 428 14.15 3.00 -4.81
CA PHE A 428 13.84 2.34 -6.06
C PHE A 428 14.51 0.97 -6.20
N ASN A 429 15.59 0.67 -5.46
CA ASN A 429 16.27 -0.62 -5.51
C ASN A 429 15.82 -1.54 -4.36
N SER A 430 15.12 -2.63 -4.66
CA SER A 430 14.47 -3.55 -3.69
C SER A 430 14.90 -5.00 -3.86
N GLN A 431 16.11 -5.21 -4.37
CA GLN A 431 16.57 -6.57 -4.64
C GLN A 431 17.41 -7.06 -3.46
N PRO A 432 16.89 -7.98 -2.63
CA PRO A 432 17.66 -8.59 -1.53
C PRO A 432 18.57 -9.71 -2.06
N CYS A 433 19.16 -9.52 -3.24
CA CYS A 433 20.00 -10.51 -3.92
C CYS A 433 21.27 -9.82 -4.41
N LEU A 434 22.40 -10.53 -4.32
CA LEU A 434 23.61 -10.13 -5.01
C LEU A 434 23.42 -10.27 -6.52
N ALA A 435 23.93 -9.30 -7.27
CA ALA A 435 24.05 -9.40 -8.71
C ALA A 435 25.42 -10.01 -9.09
N PRO A 436 25.59 -10.45 -10.35
CA PRO A 436 26.89 -10.95 -10.82
C PRO A 436 28.04 -9.94 -10.64
N ASP A 437 27.72 -8.65 -10.72
CA ASP A 437 28.70 -7.58 -10.57
C ASP A 437 29.25 -7.47 -9.14
N ASP A 438 28.39 -7.68 -8.14
CA ASP A 438 28.79 -7.72 -6.73
C ASP A 438 29.71 -8.90 -6.43
N LEU A 439 29.46 -10.06 -7.08
CA LEU A 439 30.30 -11.26 -6.96
C LEU A 439 31.67 -11.08 -7.63
N GLU A 440 31.71 -10.44 -8.80
CA GLU A 440 32.97 -10.08 -9.46
C GLU A 440 33.79 -9.13 -8.58
N ALA A 441 33.15 -8.11 -8.00
CA ALA A 441 33.79 -7.19 -7.07
C ALA A 441 34.35 -7.91 -5.84
N LEU A 442 33.54 -8.79 -5.22
CA LEU A 442 33.94 -9.56 -4.05
C LEU A 442 35.18 -10.43 -4.33
N ASN A 443 35.18 -11.18 -5.44
CA ASN A 443 36.30 -12.04 -5.82
C ASN A 443 37.56 -11.25 -6.22
N THR A 444 37.39 -10.00 -6.64
CA THR A 444 38.53 -9.12 -6.93
C THR A 444 39.23 -8.66 -5.65
N LEU A 445 38.44 -8.28 -4.64
CA LEU A 445 38.92 -7.78 -3.36
C LEU A 445 39.41 -8.90 -2.43
N TYR A 446 38.72 -10.03 -2.49
CA TYR A 446 39.02 -11.23 -1.72
C TYR A 446 39.33 -12.38 -2.70
N PRO A 447 40.50 -12.36 -3.37
CA PRO A 447 40.86 -13.44 -4.28
C PRO A 447 41.09 -14.75 -3.53
N THR A 448 40.68 -15.86 -4.13
CA THR A 448 41.09 -17.20 -3.72
C THR A 448 41.80 -17.87 -4.90
N CYS A 449 42.92 -18.54 -4.62
CA CYS A 449 43.64 -19.33 -5.63
C CYS A 449 43.11 -20.77 -5.76
N GLY A 450 42.01 -21.07 -5.07
CA GLY A 450 41.29 -22.33 -5.15
C GLY A 450 40.21 -22.32 -6.24
N PRO A 451 39.43 -23.40 -6.35
CA PRO A 451 38.23 -23.40 -7.17
C PRO A 451 37.24 -22.35 -6.66
N VAL A 452 36.64 -21.58 -7.57
CA VAL A 452 35.57 -20.63 -7.25
C VAL A 452 34.38 -21.41 -6.67
N ILE A 453 33.84 -20.96 -5.53
CA ILE A 453 32.74 -21.64 -4.83
C ILE A 453 31.46 -21.64 -5.67
N SER A 454 31.17 -20.52 -6.33
CA SER A 454 29.97 -20.35 -7.15
C SER A 454 30.23 -19.41 -8.31
N ASP A 455 29.85 -19.82 -9.51
CA ASP A 455 29.89 -18.96 -10.71
C ASP A 455 28.71 -17.98 -10.77
N PHE A 456 27.70 -18.18 -9.91
CA PHE A 456 26.47 -17.38 -9.89
C PHE A 456 26.15 -16.92 -8.46
N PRO A 457 25.64 -15.69 -8.29
CA PRO A 457 25.22 -15.21 -6.99
C PRO A 457 24.09 -16.09 -6.44
N SER A 458 24.29 -16.64 -5.24
CA SER A 458 23.23 -17.36 -4.53
C SER A 458 22.26 -16.34 -3.96
N CYS A 459 20.99 -16.42 -4.33
CA CYS A 459 19.94 -15.67 -3.66
C CYS A 459 18.93 -16.61 -3.02
N TYR A 460 18.67 -16.41 -1.74
CA TYR A 460 17.66 -17.13 -0.97
C TYR A 460 16.56 -16.16 -0.52
N PRO A 461 15.70 -15.67 -1.45
CA PRO A 461 14.69 -14.70 -1.10
C PRO A 461 13.65 -15.34 -0.19
N VAL A 462 13.43 -14.75 0.97
CA VAL A 462 12.37 -15.20 1.90
C VAL A 462 11.04 -14.59 1.47
N ARG A 463 10.05 -15.47 1.26
CA ARG A 463 8.68 -15.08 0.97
C ARG A 463 7.93 -14.82 2.27
N HIS A 464 8.00 -13.60 2.78
CA HIS A 464 7.28 -13.20 3.98
C HIS A 464 5.75 -13.24 3.78
N ASN A 465 5.26 -13.04 2.54
CA ASN A 465 3.83 -13.00 2.18
C ASN A 465 3.01 -11.95 2.97
N ILE A 466 3.67 -10.98 3.62
CA ILE A 466 3.04 -9.90 4.38
C ILE A 466 2.15 -9.08 3.46
N GLY A 467 2.60 -8.76 2.25
CA GLY A 467 1.81 -8.00 1.28
C GLY A 467 0.51 -8.71 0.88
N TRP A 468 0.53 -10.03 0.72
CA TRP A 468 -0.67 -10.82 0.42
C TRP A 468 -1.66 -10.86 1.58
N VAL A 469 -1.16 -11.00 2.82
CA VAL A 469 -2.00 -10.91 4.02
C VAL A 469 -2.66 -9.53 4.11
N ARG A 470 -1.93 -8.46 3.79
CA ARG A 470 -2.47 -7.10 3.74
C ARG A 470 -3.52 -6.93 2.65
N VAL A 471 -3.34 -7.50 1.46
CA VAL A 471 -4.38 -7.54 0.41
C VAL A 471 -5.64 -8.24 0.92
N MET A 472 -5.50 -9.38 1.59
CA MET A 472 -6.63 -10.09 2.17
C MET A 472 -7.38 -9.22 3.19
N ILE A 473 -6.68 -8.54 4.08
CA ILE A 473 -7.30 -7.79 5.18
C ILE A 473 -7.84 -6.42 4.73
N TYR A 474 -7.12 -5.68 3.89
CA TYR A 474 -7.50 -4.33 3.49
C TYR A 474 -8.40 -4.29 2.25
N VAL A 475 -8.38 -5.33 1.41
CA VAL A 475 -9.21 -5.40 0.19
C VAL A 475 -10.30 -6.45 0.34
N LEU A 476 -9.94 -7.71 0.60
CA LEU A 476 -10.90 -8.80 0.56
C LEU A 476 -11.88 -8.78 1.73
N LEU A 477 -11.41 -8.56 2.97
CA LEU A 477 -12.26 -8.60 4.16
C LEU A 477 -13.33 -7.48 4.16
N PRO A 478 -13.02 -6.19 3.91
CA PRO A 478 -14.04 -5.15 3.72
C PRO A 478 -14.98 -5.46 2.57
N GLY A 479 -14.47 -6.05 1.49
CA GLY A 479 -15.28 -6.48 0.36
C GLY A 479 -16.30 -7.54 0.73
N LEU A 480 -15.88 -8.58 1.45
CA LEU A 480 -16.75 -9.64 1.97
C LEU A 480 -17.75 -9.09 2.99
N ALA A 481 -17.31 -8.22 3.89
CA ALA A 481 -18.19 -7.56 4.86
C ALA A 481 -19.27 -6.72 4.17
N ALA A 482 -18.91 -5.94 3.15
CA ALA A 482 -19.85 -5.17 2.33
C ALA A 482 -20.84 -6.09 1.59
N MET A 483 -20.36 -7.19 1.00
CA MET A 483 -21.21 -8.19 0.34
C MET A 483 -22.22 -8.81 1.33
N ILE A 484 -21.76 -9.26 2.50
CA ILE A 484 -22.62 -9.85 3.54
C ILE A 484 -23.63 -8.81 4.04
N PHE A 485 -23.19 -7.58 4.31
CA PHE A 485 -24.06 -6.50 4.74
C PHE A 485 -25.17 -6.21 3.71
N MET A 486 -24.80 -6.13 2.43
CA MET A 486 -25.77 -5.92 1.35
C MET A 486 -26.72 -7.11 1.21
N LEU A 487 -26.24 -8.35 1.31
CA LEU A 487 -27.08 -9.56 1.34
C LEU A 487 -28.08 -9.55 2.50
N CYS A 488 -27.65 -9.17 3.70
CA CYS A 488 -28.54 -9.03 4.86
C CYS A 488 -29.63 -7.98 4.60
N ILE A 489 -29.26 -6.80 4.11
CA ILE A 489 -30.21 -5.74 3.75
C ILE A 489 -31.17 -6.20 2.66
N GLY A 490 -30.66 -6.81 1.59
CA GLY A 490 -31.45 -7.34 0.50
C GLY A 490 -32.44 -8.41 0.95
N SER A 491 -32.00 -9.34 1.80
CA SER A 491 -32.86 -10.39 2.36
C SER A 491 -33.97 -9.82 3.24
N TYR A 492 -33.67 -8.79 4.03
CA TYR A 492 -34.66 -8.08 4.84
C TYR A 492 -35.71 -7.40 3.97
N PHE A 493 -35.28 -6.70 2.91
CA PHE A 493 -36.20 -6.06 1.98
C PHE A 493 -37.04 -7.06 1.18
N GLN A 494 -36.45 -8.17 0.73
CA GLN A 494 -37.17 -9.24 0.04
C GLN A 494 -38.21 -9.88 0.96
N LYS A 495 -37.87 -10.13 2.23
CA LYS A 495 -38.81 -10.68 3.22
C LYS A 495 -39.99 -9.73 3.46
N GLU A 496 -39.72 -8.44 3.61
CA GLU A 496 -40.77 -7.43 3.80
C GLU A 496 -41.63 -7.28 2.53
N ALA A 497 -41.03 -7.29 1.35
CA ALA A 497 -41.75 -7.27 0.07
C ALA A 497 -42.64 -8.50 -0.10
N ALA A 498 -42.13 -9.69 0.24
CA ALA A 498 -42.90 -10.94 0.21
C ALA A 498 -44.07 -10.93 1.22
N HIS A 499 -43.83 -10.48 2.46
CA HIS A 499 -44.87 -10.34 3.48
C HIS A 499 -45.99 -9.39 3.01
N ARG A 500 -45.63 -8.34 2.27
CA ARG A 500 -46.60 -7.39 1.71
C ARG A 500 -47.36 -7.94 0.52
N LEU A 501 -46.70 -8.63 -0.41
CA LEU A 501 -47.37 -9.34 -1.50
C LEU A 501 -48.41 -10.33 -0.95
N ASN A 502 -48.06 -11.06 0.11
CA ASN A 502 -48.97 -11.96 0.80
C ASN A 502 -50.13 -11.20 1.49
N SER A 503 -49.84 -10.07 2.15
CA SER A 503 -50.88 -9.24 2.79
C SER A 503 -51.84 -8.61 1.76
N ALA A 504 -51.32 -8.14 0.63
CA ALA A 504 -52.11 -7.58 -0.48
C ALA A 504 -52.94 -8.67 -1.16
N ARG A 505 -52.37 -9.86 -1.38
CA ARG A 505 -53.09 -11.03 -1.89
C ARG A 505 -54.23 -11.43 -0.95
N ASN A 506 -53.99 -11.44 0.36
CA ASN A 506 -55.03 -11.74 1.36
C ASN A 506 -56.14 -10.68 1.36
N LEU A 507 -55.80 -9.40 1.21
CA LEU A 507 -56.79 -8.32 1.11
C LEU A 507 -57.62 -8.43 -0.18
N LEU A 508 -56.97 -8.71 -1.32
CA LEU A 508 -57.65 -8.93 -2.59
C LEU A 508 -58.55 -10.16 -2.55
N HIS A 509 -58.09 -11.25 -1.92
CA HIS A 509 -58.90 -12.44 -1.70
C HIS A 509 -60.12 -12.15 -0.82
N LYS A 510 -59.97 -11.35 0.24
CA LYS A 510 -61.12 -10.91 1.05
C LYS A 510 -62.08 -10.05 0.24
N LYS A 511 -61.57 -9.11 -0.57
CA LYS A 511 -62.41 -8.27 -1.43
C LYS A 511 -63.10 -9.07 -2.54
N SER A 512 -62.45 -10.07 -3.12
CA SER A 512 -63.07 -10.92 -4.14
C SER A 512 -64.21 -11.75 -3.56
N ILE A 513 -64.09 -12.21 -2.30
CA ILE A 513 -65.20 -12.86 -1.58
C ILE A 513 -66.35 -11.87 -1.37
N PHE A 514 -66.08 -10.65 -0.90
CA PHE A 514 -67.11 -9.64 -0.71
C PHE A 514 -67.82 -9.25 -2.01
N VAL A 515 -67.08 -9.06 -3.11
CA VAL A 515 -67.66 -8.77 -4.42
C VAL A 515 -68.52 -9.92 -4.90
N ARG A 516 -68.08 -11.17 -4.68
CA ARG A 516 -68.88 -12.36 -5.02
C ARG A 516 -70.16 -12.43 -4.18
N GLN A 517 -70.08 -12.17 -2.88
CA GLN A 517 -71.26 -12.11 -2.00
C GLN A 517 -72.22 -11.00 -2.43
N ALA A 518 -71.72 -9.80 -2.71
CA ALA A 518 -72.54 -8.69 -3.20
C ALA A 518 -73.17 -9.00 -4.57
N HIS A 519 -72.47 -9.73 -5.44
CA HIS A 519 -73.01 -10.20 -6.71
C HIS A 519 -74.11 -11.27 -6.51
N GLU A 520 -73.91 -12.22 -5.61
CA GLU A 520 -74.92 -13.23 -5.25
C GLU A 520 -76.16 -12.60 -4.60
N GLU A 521 -75.98 -11.63 -3.70
CA GLU A 521 -77.09 -10.83 -3.14
C GLU A 521 -77.80 -10.01 -4.23
N GLY A 522 -77.06 -9.39 -5.15
CA GLY A 522 -77.61 -8.66 -6.29
C GLY A 522 -78.46 -9.54 -7.22
N GLU A 523 -77.99 -10.74 -7.54
CA GLU A 523 -78.76 -11.74 -8.32
C GLU A 523 -80.02 -12.19 -7.57
N LEU A 524 -79.94 -12.42 -6.26
CA LEU A 524 -81.11 -12.76 -5.44
C LEU A 524 -82.14 -11.62 -5.41
N HIS A 525 -81.68 -10.38 -5.28
CA HIS A 525 -82.56 -9.21 -5.37
C HIS A 525 -83.20 -9.08 -6.76
N ARG A 526 -82.48 -9.39 -7.83
CA ARG A 526 -83.05 -9.43 -9.19
C ARG A 526 -84.13 -10.51 -9.31
N MET A 527 -83.87 -11.73 -8.85
CA MET A 527 -84.86 -12.82 -8.87
C MET A 527 -86.11 -12.49 -8.03
N ARG A 528 -85.95 -11.88 -6.85
CA ARG A 528 -87.09 -11.43 -6.03
C ARG A 528 -87.89 -10.33 -6.71
N ALA A 529 -87.23 -9.40 -7.39
CA ALA A 529 -87.90 -8.35 -8.16
C ALA A 529 -88.69 -8.96 -9.34
N GLU A 530 -88.10 -9.89 -10.08
CA GLU A 530 -88.78 -10.63 -11.16
C GLU A 530 -89.99 -11.43 -10.64
N GLN A 531 -89.84 -12.13 -9.51
CA GLN A 531 -90.94 -12.87 -8.88
C GLN A 531 -92.04 -11.94 -8.38
N ALA A 532 -91.69 -10.80 -7.77
CA ALA A 532 -92.66 -9.78 -7.35
C ALA A 532 -93.43 -9.21 -8.54
N LEU A 533 -92.74 -8.98 -9.67
CA LEU A 533 -93.35 -8.53 -10.93
C LEU A 533 -94.32 -9.58 -11.48
N ALA A 534 -93.94 -10.86 -11.47
CA ALA A 534 -94.82 -11.96 -11.87
C ALA A 534 -96.05 -12.09 -10.95
N THR A 535 -95.89 -11.94 -9.63
CA THR A 535 -97.04 -11.95 -8.71
C THR A 535 -97.96 -10.75 -8.90
N LEU A 536 -97.42 -9.56 -9.22
CA LEU A 536 -98.22 -8.39 -9.53
C LEU A 536 -98.98 -8.56 -10.85
N GLN A 537 -98.36 -9.17 -11.86
CA GLN A 537 -99.04 -9.51 -13.12
C GLN A 537 -100.16 -10.53 -12.89
N ALA A 538 -99.90 -11.59 -12.14
CA ALA A 538 -100.93 -12.56 -11.77
C ALA A 538 -102.08 -11.92 -10.98
N HIS A 539 -101.77 -11.04 -10.01
CA HIS A 539 -102.81 -10.30 -9.29
C HIS A 539 -103.62 -9.39 -10.20
N ARG A 540 -102.95 -8.70 -11.12
CA ARG A 540 -103.62 -7.86 -12.11
C ARG A 540 -104.56 -8.68 -12.99
N GLU A 541 -104.13 -9.84 -13.49
CA GLU A 541 -104.97 -10.73 -14.29
C GLU A 541 -106.17 -11.26 -13.48
N THR A 542 -105.97 -11.59 -12.19
CA THR A 542 -107.08 -12.02 -11.33
C THR A 542 -108.05 -10.89 -11.01
N GLU A 543 -107.57 -9.66 -10.81
CA GLU A 543 -108.42 -8.50 -10.59
C GLU A 543 -109.12 -8.08 -11.90
N GLU A 544 -108.46 -8.15 -13.06
CA GLU A 544 -109.10 -7.94 -14.36
C GLU A 544 -110.22 -8.96 -14.58
N ALA A 545 -110.00 -10.25 -14.28
CA ALA A 545 -111.05 -11.28 -14.35
C ALA A 545 -112.17 -11.08 -13.30
N ARG A 546 -111.83 -10.64 -12.09
CA ARG A 546 -112.82 -10.33 -11.04
C ARG A 546 -113.67 -9.12 -11.42
N VAL A 547 -113.04 -8.08 -11.94
CA VAL A 547 -113.70 -6.87 -12.44
C VAL A 547 -114.56 -7.20 -13.64
N GLU A 548 -114.10 -8.03 -14.58
CA GLU A 548 -114.92 -8.51 -15.69
C GLU A 548 -116.15 -9.26 -15.20
N MET A 549 -116.02 -10.18 -14.23
CA MET A 549 -117.17 -10.84 -13.61
C MET A 549 -118.09 -9.87 -12.86
N GLU A 550 -117.56 -8.91 -12.11
CA GLU A 550 -118.37 -7.95 -11.34
C GLU A 550 -119.10 -6.96 -12.28
N VAL A 551 -118.48 -6.59 -13.40
CA VAL A 551 -119.11 -5.82 -14.49
C VAL A 551 -120.19 -6.65 -15.18
N GLN A 552 -119.97 -7.95 -15.40
CA GLN A 552 -120.94 -8.86 -15.98
C GLN A 552 -122.13 -9.12 -15.02
N GLU A 553 -121.87 -9.24 -13.72
CA GLU A 553 -122.90 -9.35 -12.68
C GLU A 553 -123.70 -8.04 -12.55
N ARG A 554 -123.05 -6.87 -12.63
CA ARG A 554 -123.75 -5.58 -12.65
C ARG A 554 -124.55 -5.38 -13.92
N MET A 555 -124.08 -5.83 -15.09
CA MET A 555 -124.90 -5.84 -16.33
C MET A 555 -126.13 -6.75 -16.19
N ILE A 556 -125.99 -7.93 -15.57
CA ILE A 556 -127.12 -8.84 -15.34
C ILE A 556 -128.13 -8.22 -14.35
N ARG A 557 -127.66 -7.58 -13.27
CA ARG A 557 -128.54 -6.84 -12.34
C ARG A 557 -129.20 -5.62 -12.97
N LEU A 558 -128.53 -4.92 -13.87
CA LEU A 558 -129.10 -3.77 -14.59
C LEU A 558 -130.08 -4.18 -15.69
N SER A 559 -130.09 -5.44 -16.14
CA SER A 559 -131.06 -5.96 -17.10
C SER A 559 -132.43 -6.38 -16.52
N MET A 560 -132.59 -6.40 -15.19
CA MET A 560 -133.81 -6.86 -14.50
C MET A 560 -134.64 -5.76 -13.80
N CYS A 561 -134.26 -4.49 -13.89
CA CYS A 561 -135.01 -3.39 -13.29
C CYS A 561 -135.18 -2.17 -14.23
N ASP A 562 -135.62 -2.42 -15.46
CA ASP A 562 -136.01 -1.36 -16.40
C ASP A 562 -137.53 -1.43 -16.66
N SER A 563 -138.30 -0.87 -15.73
CA SER A 563 -139.75 -0.67 -15.84
C SER A 563 -140.21 0.40 -14.83
N PHE A 564 -140.01 1.69 -15.14
CA PHE A 564 -140.97 2.80 -14.96
C PHE A 564 -140.27 4.18 -14.98
N SER A 565 -140.76 5.05 -15.88
CA SER A 565 -140.86 6.54 -15.85
C SER A 565 -139.77 7.36 -15.13
N GLY A 566 -139.12 8.36 -15.73
CA GLY A 566 -139.69 9.48 -16.48
C GLY A 566 -139.64 10.78 -15.64
N ALA A 567 -139.14 11.87 -16.26
CA ALA A 567 -139.19 13.29 -15.85
C ALA A 567 -138.10 13.87 -14.91
N GLU A 568 -137.16 14.61 -15.54
CA GLU A 568 -136.93 16.07 -15.44
C GLU A 568 -136.97 16.77 -14.05
N VAL A 569 -135.90 17.51 -13.69
CA VAL A 569 -135.89 18.92 -13.17
C VAL A 569 -134.60 19.26 -12.36
N ALA A 570 -133.87 20.27 -12.89
CA ALA A 570 -133.18 21.41 -12.26
C ALA A 570 -132.08 21.31 -11.16
N THR A 571 -130.97 22.00 -11.51
CA THR A 571 -130.20 23.03 -10.75
C THR A 571 -129.07 22.68 -9.76
N MET A 572 -127.95 23.38 -10.02
CA MET A 572 -126.93 23.98 -9.12
C MET A 572 -125.63 23.22 -8.79
N GLU A 573 -124.53 23.97 -8.98
CA GLU A 573 -123.23 24.01 -8.26
C GLU A 573 -121.92 23.67 -8.99
N PRO A 574 -120.80 24.33 -8.60
CA PRO A 574 -119.83 24.88 -9.53
C PRO A 574 -118.39 24.35 -9.33
N SER A 575 -117.44 25.02 -9.99
CA SER A 575 -115.99 25.03 -9.74
C SER A 575 -115.15 24.26 -10.75
N ALA A 576 -114.96 24.90 -11.92
CA ALA A 576 -113.74 24.74 -12.71
C ALA A 576 -113.05 26.10 -12.73
N SER A 577 -112.09 26.32 -11.82
CA SER A 577 -111.19 27.46 -11.84
C SER A 577 -110.12 27.24 -12.93
N GLY A 578 -110.43 27.74 -14.13
CA GLY A 578 -109.43 28.05 -15.15
C GLY A 578 -109.16 29.55 -15.15
N ALA A 579 -108.00 29.97 -14.62
CA ALA A 579 -107.45 31.30 -14.80
C ALA A 579 -105.96 31.15 -15.06
N GLY A 580 -105.51 31.64 -16.23
CA GLY A 580 -104.12 31.98 -16.46
C GLY A 580 -103.71 33.24 -15.68
N VAL A 581 -102.50 33.74 -15.99
CA VAL A 581 -101.74 34.85 -15.38
C VAL A 581 -100.66 34.29 -14.43
N VAL A 582 -99.41 34.09 -14.87
CA VAL A 582 -98.33 35.06 -15.17
C VAL A 582 -97.63 35.61 -13.92
N LEU A 583 -96.29 35.59 -13.99
CA LEU A 583 -95.28 36.44 -13.33
C LEU A 583 -94.47 35.92 -12.11
N HIS A 584 -93.15 35.81 -12.37
CA HIS A 584 -91.99 36.33 -11.61
C HIS A 584 -91.46 35.73 -10.29
N GLN A 585 -90.17 35.35 -10.39
CA GLN A 585 -89.00 35.77 -9.60
C GLN A 585 -88.77 35.35 -8.14
N HIS A 586 -87.51 34.91 -7.93
CA HIS A 586 -86.61 35.05 -6.76
C HIS A 586 -87.02 34.43 -5.41
N ALA A 587 -86.25 33.42 -4.97
CA ALA A 587 -85.30 33.52 -3.83
C ALA A 587 -84.78 32.13 -3.38
N ALA A 588 -83.45 31.96 -3.40
CA ALA A 588 -82.55 31.63 -2.29
C ALA A 588 -82.85 30.48 -1.26
N PRO A 589 -81.81 30.01 -0.51
CA PRO A 589 -81.60 28.60 -0.16
C PRO A 589 -81.84 28.24 1.33
N LEU A 590 -81.92 26.93 1.63
CA LEU A 590 -81.84 26.32 2.97
C LEU A 590 -80.94 25.06 2.81
N ALA A 591 -79.70 24.97 3.29
CA ALA A 591 -79.12 25.14 4.63
C ALA A 591 -79.58 24.05 5.63
N ALA A 592 -78.67 23.11 5.92
CA ALA A 592 -78.63 22.24 7.10
C ALA A 592 -77.17 21.74 7.29
N PRO A 593 -76.71 21.35 8.49
CA PRO A 593 -76.11 22.27 9.46
C PRO A 593 -74.63 21.94 9.77
N SER A 594 -73.88 22.99 10.10
CA SER A 594 -72.58 22.91 10.78
C SER A 594 -72.79 22.90 12.29
N ASP A 595 -72.31 21.86 12.97
CA ASP A 595 -72.03 21.91 14.40
C ASP A 595 -70.53 21.66 14.63
N SER A 596 -69.86 22.73 15.07
CA SER A 596 -68.56 22.69 15.73
C SER A 596 -68.79 22.79 17.24
N PRO A 597 -68.06 22.07 18.10
CA PRO A 597 -67.86 22.49 19.47
C PRO A 597 -66.66 23.43 19.56
N ALA A 598 -66.90 24.63 20.08
CA ALA A 598 -65.88 25.59 20.48
C ALA A 598 -65.10 25.11 21.73
N PRO A 599 -63.79 25.41 21.85
CA PRO A 599 -63.08 25.40 23.12
C PRO A 599 -63.10 26.79 23.82
N PRO A 600 -62.89 26.84 25.16
CA PRO A 600 -63.07 28.03 25.99
C PRO A 600 -61.87 29.01 25.98
N PRO A 601 -62.00 30.21 26.60
CA PRO A 601 -61.13 31.35 26.36
C PRO A 601 -59.96 31.52 27.35
N VAL A 602 -58.89 32.12 26.83
CA VAL A 602 -57.97 33.14 27.40
C VAL A 602 -57.44 32.96 28.83
N GLU A 603 -56.12 32.82 28.95
CA GLU A 603 -55.36 33.53 29.99
C GLU A 603 -53.99 34.01 29.46
N GLN A 604 -53.73 35.31 29.63
CA GLN A 604 -52.53 36.03 29.24
C GLN A 604 -51.37 35.76 30.23
N ARG A 605 -50.15 35.58 29.72
CA ARG A 605 -48.92 36.10 30.34
C ARG A 605 -47.75 36.09 29.33
N ASN A 606 -47.38 37.28 28.87
CA ASN A 606 -46.00 37.65 28.53
C ASN A 606 -45.26 37.99 29.85
N PRO A 607 -43.91 37.96 29.95
CA PRO A 607 -43.07 38.69 29.00
C PRO A 607 -41.60 38.22 28.75
N LEU A 608 -41.03 38.85 27.71
CA LEU A 608 -39.67 39.41 27.57
C LEU A 608 -38.40 38.53 27.40
N MET A 609 -37.62 38.99 26.40
CA MET A 609 -36.15 38.92 26.20
C MET A 609 -35.56 37.52 25.95
N GLU A 610 -34.67 37.30 24.99
CA GLU A 610 -33.48 38.09 24.69
C GLU A 610 -32.95 37.77 23.27
N SER A 611 -32.42 38.80 22.60
CA SER A 611 -31.67 38.73 21.35
C SER A 611 -30.22 38.32 21.61
N CYS A 612 -29.55 37.66 20.65
CA CYS A 612 -28.15 38.00 20.33
C CYS A 612 -27.71 37.42 18.97
N SER A 613 -27.62 38.32 18.01
CA SER A 613 -26.74 38.30 16.85
C SER A 613 -25.28 38.49 17.28
N SER A 614 -24.34 37.78 16.62
CA SER A 614 -22.92 38.19 16.52
C SER A 614 -22.45 37.77 15.12
N SER A 615 -22.31 38.68 14.14
CA SER A 615 -21.29 39.72 13.94
C SER A 615 -19.88 39.17 13.69
N LEU A 616 -19.54 39.04 12.41
CA LEU A 616 -18.17 39.05 11.89
C LEU A 616 -17.51 40.40 12.21
N SER A 617 -16.27 40.37 12.66
CA SER A 617 -15.36 41.52 12.51
C SER A 617 -13.91 41.07 12.35
N SER A 618 -13.32 41.59 11.28
CA SER A 618 -11.92 41.65 10.91
C SER A 618 -11.05 42.47 11.87
N HIS A 619 -9.82 42.01 12.14
CA HIS A 619 -8.67 42.82 12.56
C HIS A 619 -7.43 42.25 11.84
N SER A 620 -6.87 42.91 10.83
CA SER A 620 -6.00 44.09 10.82
C SER A 620 -4.65 43.88 11.54
N LEU A 621 -3.62 43.82 10.69
CA LEU A 621 -2.19 43.76 10.94
C LEU A 621 -1.63 45.06 11.56
N ARG A 622 -0.68 44.94 12.52
CA ARG A 622 0.68 45.53 12.52
C ARG A 622 1.36 45.48 13.93
N PRO A 623 2.70 45.65 14.03
CA PRO A 623 3.58 44.92 14.95
C PRO A 623 4.19 45.78 16.08
N PRO A 624 5.05 45.18 16.94
CA PRO A 624 6.26 45.84 17.41
C PRO A 624 7.51 44.93 17.22
N ARG A 625 8.63 45.39 16.63
CA ARG A 625 9.76 46.13 17.21
C ARG A 625 10.39 45.52 18.50
N GLY A 626 11.50 44.81 18.31
CA GLY A 626 12.84 45.20 18.79
C GLY A 626 13.29 44.80 20.20
N TYR A 627 14.59 44.45 20.29
CA TYR A 627 15.45 44.12 21.45
C TYR A 627 15.36 42.66 21.93
N ALA A 628 16.44 41.92 22.22
CA ALA A 628 17.86 42.24 22.37
C ALA A 628 18.72 40.99 22.04
N GLN A 629 19.93 41.24 21.54
CA GLN A 629 21.04 40.28 21.55
C GLN A 629 21.52 40.09 22.99
N GLU A 630 21.75 38.85 23.41
CA GLU A 630 22.63 38.52 24.54
C GLU A 630 23.57 37.36 24.17
N PRO A 631 24.72 37.26 24.86
CA PRO A 631 26.00 36.95 24.23
C PRO A 631 26.40 35.47 24.28
N SER A 632 27.37 35.15 23.43
CA SER A 632 28.12 33.90 23.39
C SER A 632 28.64 33.49 24.77
N GLN A 633 28.23 32.31 25.25
CA GLN A 633 28.92 31.61 26.32
C GLN A 633 29.93 30.64 25.71
N ALA A 634 31.17 30.78 26.15
CA ALA A 634 32.32 29.99 25.75
C ALA A 634 32.16 28.52 26.14
N ALA A 635 32.55 27.63 25.23
CA ALA A 635 32.67 26.20 25.49
C ALA A 635 33.74 25.91 26.57
N PRO A 636 33.50 25.00 27.53
CA PRO A 636 34.52 24.53 28.44
C PRO A 636 35.52 23.61 27.70
N ARG A 637 36.80 23.77 27.99
CA ARG A 637 37.89 22.91 27.49
C ARG A 637 37.67 21.46 27.95
N PRO A 638 37.92 20.45 27.10
CA PRO A 638 37.92 19.06 27.54
C PRO A 638 39.11 18.79 28.47
N ALA A 639 38.85 18.03 29.53
CA ALA A 639 39.88 17.50 30.42
C ALA A 639 40.78 16.50 29.67
N PRO A 640 42.08 16.40 30.02
CA PRO A 640 42.96 15.39 29.43
C PRO A 640 42.56 13.97 29.89
N PRO A 641 42.73 12.94 29.04
CA PRO A 641 42.44 11.56 29.41
C PRO A 641 43.44 11.06 30.48
N PRO A 642 43.02 10.13 31.35
CA PRO A 642 43.90 9.53 32.34
C PRO A 642 44.93 8.61 31.67
N TYR A 643 46.17 8.69 32.16
CA TYR A 643 47.28 7.81 31.79
C TYR A 643 46.94 6.34 32.05
N TYR A 644 47.03 5.52 31.00
CA TYR A 644 46.91 4.06 31.06
C TYR A 644 48.25 3.46 31.53
N ASN A 645 48.21 2.67 32.60
CA ASN A 645 49.39 2.00 33.20
C ASN A 645 49.39 0.50 32.81
N PRO A 646 50.36 0.01 32.01
CA PRO A 646 50.33 -1.32 31.42
C PRO A 646 51.01 -2.42 32.26
N GLU A 647 50.89 -2.40 33.60
CA GLU A 647 51.48 -3.41 34.48
C GLU A 647 50.45 -4.13 35.38
N ARG A 648 49.43 -4.71 34.75
CA ARG A 648 48.58 -5.72 35.39
C ARG A 648 47.88 -6.51 34.31
N ASN A 649 48.42 -7.68 33.94
CA ASN A 649 47.70 -8.81 33.33
C ASN A 649 48.66 -9.98 33.05
N SER A 650 49.21 -10.58 34.10
CA SER A 650 49.94 -11.86 34.00
C SER A 650 49.23 -13.02 34.71
N GLU A 651 47.93 -12.92 35.01
CA GLU A 651 47.20 -13.95 35.78
C GLU A 651 45.94 -14.53 35.08
N GLU A 652 45.63 -14.16 33.84
CA GLU A 652 44.42 -14.65 33.14
C GLU A 652 44.69 -15.72 32.05
N SER A 653 45.68 -16.60 32.24
CA SER A 653 45.95 -17.73 31.32
C SER A 653 45.43 -19.09 31.83
N GLY A 654 44.62 -19.12 32.90
CA GLY A 654 44.17 -20.37 33.54
C GLY A 654 42.78 -20.91 33.17
N TRP A 655 41.93 -20.15 32.48
CA TRP A 655 40.49 -20.47 32.40
C TRP A 655 40.00 -21.20 31.14
N LEU A 656 40.76 -21.19 30.04
CA LEU A 656 40.28 -21.74 28.75
C LEU A 656 40.53 -23.26 28.54
N ALA A 657 41.18 -23.95 29.47
CA ALA A 657 41.49 -25.38 29.33
C ALA A 657 40.41 -26.36 29.88
N ARG A 658 39.20 -25.88 30.26
CA ARG A 658 38.17 -26.72 30.91
C ARG A 658 36.90 -27.01 30.09
N LEU A 659 36.79 -26.56 28.85
CA LEU A 659 35.63 -26.85 28.00
C LEU A 659 35.98 -27.91 26.97
N GLY A 660 35.91 -29.17 27.39
CA GLY A 660 36.14 -30.34 26.54
C GLY A 660 35.08 -30.51 25.45
N LEU A 661 35.19 -29.72 24.37
CA LEU A 661 34.39 -29.88 23.17
C LEU A 661 35.18 -30.65 22.11
N SER A 662 34.80 -31.91 21.97
CA SER A 662 35.25 -32.84 20.92
C SER A 662 34.68 -32.39 19.56
N SER A 663 35.56 -31.90 18.68
CA SER A 663 35.28 -31.70 17.26
C SER A 663 34.91 -33.03 16.58
N LYS A 664 33.69 -33.12 16.04
CA LYS A 664 33.35 -34.04 14.95
C LYS A 664 33.19 -33.21 13.68
N ARG A 665 34.07 -33.49 12.72
CA ARG A 665 34.08 -32.91 11.37
C ARG A 665 32.87 -33.35 10.56
N VAL A 666 32.37 -32.43 9.74
CA VAL A 666 31.98 -32.69 8.34
C VAL A 666 32.95 -31.90 7.49
#